data_AF-A0A182E0J4-F1
#
_entry.id   AF-A0A182E0J4-F1
#
_cell.length_a   1.000
_cell.length_b   1.000
_cell.length_c   1.000
_cell.angle_alpha   90.00
_cell.angle_beta   90.00
_cell.angle_gamma   90.00
#
_symmetry.space_group_name_H-M   'P 1'
#
loop_
_entity.id
_entity.type
_entity.pdbx_description
1 polymer ?
#
loop_
_entity_poly.entity_id
_entity_poly.type
_entity_poly.pdbx_seq_one_letter_code
_entity_poly.pdbx_strand_id
1 'polypeptide(L)'
;MSSGILKHANFVRQQHYNSIEVTRKVYQVKALWQALVLCEKADQLINENDSQTLVHSEMHSLRSRIIRLCKTIFIDAEWGRRILDRVWKSCYYSVICRIRKTVLRVEQKNWTEKLISTFVKELCVLTNDFPYLRAIACLYIGDLRRYAWLIYGVEKYRNLALLCYRKSIKLDEENGIALNQLGLLVQDANPSCALLYFLLADNTSLPFLGAYTNVISLLKQQKDQKKENPTIIVLEHCFMCFRQSYFEELSTKCLEYLISQLETRHAFHVALSINIIVLAATTLPKKGKETESQCLSKLFFRISEITIQNLQEWYATETGAADLRRRRASSSDGSVDEVEVVEREEKRFSRSSSLEKDVVSEDETTVETGESNLSNQNHETQHRIQTLLVALLHAASSLAPHVYNDKVPSALHCQYEDFCQQLIQLLNLLELHLEGESESLWQLGGSTPWCLLPRFLQNFVQSSQTPVKFNEFFIYTPKDSVKENKMKNMAKLWLAHDSEKEHIRTSLPLYVIPEEDVLLQRLEVMKKILKKDKLIVAIAEGTFRSLDMKKDKPEVRKALRWINAHISKDNGRLRIISDSTPEKCAEKLSAQAPITSTVFVTVLTLLHIEVNPVVKRGGDCGIKGGDVIVVLEQFWGVEGDR
;
A
#
# COMPACT_ATOMS: atom_id res chain seq x y z
N MET A 1 8.49 29.64 -55.43
CA MET A 1 8.52 28.29 -56.05
C MET A 1 9.22 27.22 -55.20
N SER A 2 10.10 27.56 -54.25
CA SER A 2 10.86 26.59 -53.45
C SER A 2 10.06 25.85 -52.35
N SER A 3 9.01 26.45 -51.76
CA SER A 3 8.25 25.80 -50.68
C SER A 3 7.26 24.72 -51.14
N GLY A 4 6.80 24.78 -52.40
CA GLY A 4 5.90 23.78 -52.99
C GLY A 4 6.61 22.46 -53.30
N ILE A 5 7.85 22.53 -53.77
CA ILE A 5 8.68 21.35 -54.11
C ILE A 5 9.07 20.59 -52.84
N LEU A 6 9.40 21.30 -51.75
CA LEU A 6 9.74 20.67 -50.46
C LEU A 6 8.52 19.96 -49.83
N LYS A 7 7.33 20.56 -49.94
CA LYS A 7 6.07 19.92 -49.47
C LYS A 7 5.72 18.68 -50.29
N HIS A 8 5.90 18.72 -51.60
CA HIS A 8 5.66 17.56 -52.47
C HIS A 8 6.67 16.43 -52.21
N ALA A 9 7.96 16.74 -52.02
CA ALA A 9 8.97 15.74 -51.68
C ALA A 9 8.71 15.07 -50.32
N ASN A 10 8.27 15.84 -49.32
CA ASN A 10 7.90 15.28 -48.01
C ASN A 10 6.63 14.42 -48.09
N PHE A 11 5.63 14.82 -48.88
CA PHE A 11 4.43 14.03 -49.13
C PHE A 11 4.74 12.69 -49.83
N VAL A 12 5.61 12.70 -50.84
CA VAL A 12 6.05 11.49 -51.56
C VAL A 12 6.87 10.57 -50.65
N ARG A 13 7.76 11.11 -49.81
CA ARG A 13 8.47 10.32 -48.80
C ARG A 13 7.52 9.68 -47.78
N GLN A 14 6.50 10.40 -47.35
CA GLN A 14 5.51 9.91 -46.39
C GLN A 14 4.60 8.84 -47.02
N GLN A 15 4.22 9.00 -48.29
CA GLN A 15 3.51 7.97 -49.06
C GLN A 15 4.35 6.70 -49.27
N HIS A 16 5.63 6.85 -49.61
CA HIS A 16 6.55 5.72 -49.73
C HIS A 16 6.76 4.99 -48.40
N TYR A 17 6.93 5.74 -47.30
CA TYR A 17 7.06 5.18 -45.96
C TYR A 17 5.81 4.40 -45.57
N ASN A 18 4.62 4.98 -45.77
CA ASN A 18 3.35 4.32 -45.51
C ASN A 18 3.16 3.05 -46.37
N SER A 19 3.55 3.09 -47.64
CA SER A 19 3.48 1.91 -48.53
C SER A 19 4.40 0.79 -48.05
N ILE A 20 5.63 1.10 -47.64
CA ILE A 20 6.59 0.12 -47.12
C ILE A 20 6.09 -0.48 -45.81
N GLU A 21 5.49 0.34 -44.94
CA GLU A 21 4.94 -0.12 -43.67
C GLU A 21 3.74 -1.07 -43.88
N VAL A 22 2.86 -0.76 -44.84
CA VAL A 22 1.73 -1.64 -45.22
C VAL A 22 2.23 -2.96 -45.79
N THR A 23 3.20 -2.95 -46.72
CA THR A 23 3.77 -4.19 -47.28
C THR A 23 4.45 -5.05 -46.20
N ARG A 24 5.15 -4.42 -45.26
CA ARG A 24 5.80 -5.10 -44.13
C ARG A 24 4.77 -5.77 -43.21
N LYS A 25 3.68 -5.08 -42.88
CA LYS A 25 2.57 -5.63 -42.07
C LYS A 25 1.89 -6.81 -42.77
N VAL A 26 1.62 -6.71 -44.07
CA VAL A 26 1.04 -7.82 -44.85
C VAL A 26 1.95 -9.05 -44.85
N TYR A 27 3.26 -8.86 -45.03
CA TYR A 27 4.23 -9.95 -45.01
C TYR A 27 4.32 -10.61 -43.62
N GLN A 28 4.31 -9.83 -42.54
CA GLN A 28 4.31 -10.33 -41.17
C GLN A 28 3.05 -11.16 -40.85
N VAL A 29 1.88 -10.69 -41.25
CA VAL A 29 0.61 -11.42 -41.08
C VAL A 29 0.64 -12.75 -41.84
N LYS A 30 1.17 -12.76 -43.06
CA LYS A 30 1.33 -14.00 -43.84
C LYS A 30 2.29 -14.98 -43.17
N ALA A 31 3.42 -14.50 -42.66
CA ALA A 31 4.38 -15.32 -41.93
C ALA A 31 3.78 -15.88 -40.63
N LEU A 32 2.99 -15.08 -39.91
CA LEU A 32 2.26 -15.50 -38.71
C LEU A 32 1.29 -16.65 -39.01
N TRP A 33 0.43 -16.49 -40.03
CA TRP A 33 -0.49 -17.54 -40.46
C TRP A 33 0.24 -18.83 -40.85
N GLN A 34 1.32 -18.73 -41.61
CA GLN A 34 2.12 -19.89 -41.98
C GLN A 34 2.74 -20.59 -40.77
N ALA A 35 3.25 -19.83 -39.79
CA ALA A 35 3.80 -20.39 -38.57
C ALA A 35 2.73 -21.16 -37.77
N LEU A 36 1.52 -20.60 -37.65
CA LEU A 36 0.40 -21.24 -36.95
C LEU A 36 -0.03 -22.55 -37.61
N VAL A 37 -0.19 -22.57 -38.93
CA VAL A 37 -0.53 -23.79 -39.70
C VAL A 37 0.55 -24.87 -39.52
N LEU A 38 1.83 -24.48 -39.50
CA LEU A 38 2.91 -25.43 -39.23
C LEU A 38 2.87 -25.93 -37.78
N CYS A 39 2.55 -25.09 -36.80
CA CYS A 39 2.36 -25.53 -35.41
C CYS A 39 1.20 -26.54 -35.29
N GLU A 40 0.10 -26.34 -36.01
CA GLU A 40 -1.02 -27.30 -36.04
C GLU A 40 -0.58 -28.64 -36.66
N LYS A 41 0.17 -28.60 -37.76
CA LYS A 41 0.77 -29.82 -38.33
C LYS A 41 1.72 -30.51 -37.34
N ALA A 42 2.49 -29.75 -36.56
CA ALA A 42 3.34 -30.30 -35.51
C ALA A 42 2.52 -31.02 -34.42
N ASP A 43 1.42 -30.41 -33.98
CA ASP A 43 0.51 -31.01 -32.99
C ASP A 43 -0.10 -32.32 -33.53
N GLN A 44 -0.54 -32.34 -34.79
CA GLN A 44 -1.06 -33.54 -35.47
C GLN A 44 -0.02 -34.66 -35.48
N LEU A 45 1.20 -34.38 -35.95
CA LEU A 45 2.28 -35.37 -36.00
C LEU A 45 2.64 -35.94 -34.61
N ILE A 46 2.49 -35.16 -33.53
CA ILE A 46 2.73 -35.67 -32.17
C ILE A 46 1.62 -36.61 -31.72
N ASN A 47 0.38 -36.36 -32.15
CA ASN A 47 -0.80 -37.11 -31.74
C ASN A 47 -1.05 -38.36 -32.60
N GLU A 48 -0.66 -38.35 -33.87
CA GLU A 48 -0.95 -39.40 -34.86
C GLU A 48 -0.05 -40.66 -34.75
N ASN A 49 1.01 -40.63 -33.94
CA ASN A 49 2.04 -41.69 -33.96
C ASN A 49 1.83 -42.83 -32.95
N ASP A 50 2.06 -44.07 -33.43
CA ASP A 50 2.21 -45.31 -32.66
C ASP A 50 3.14 -45.18 -31.45
N SER A 51 2.83 -45.94 -30.40
CA SER A 51 3.52 -45.92 -29.08
C SER A 51 5.03 -46.18 -29.12
N GLN A 52 5.56 -46.68 -30.25
CA GLN A 52 6.98 -46.98 -30.44
C GLN A 52 7.81 -45.80 -30.99
N THR A 53 7.19 -44.85 -31.69
CA THR A 53 7.91 -43.70 -32.27
C THR A 53 7.90 -42.53 -31.29
N LEU A 54 9.07 -42.20 -30.73
CA LEU A 54 9.23 -41.09 -29.78
C LEU A 54 8.95 -39.73 -30.42
N VAL A 55 9.51 -39.49 -31.61
CA VAL A 55 9.36 -38.25 -32.38
C VAL A 55 9.36 -38.59 -33.88
N HIS A 56 8.38 -38.06 -34.62
CA HIS A 56 8.34 -38.24 -36.08
C HIS A 56 9.56 -37.60 -36.75
N SER A 57 10.12 -38.26 -37.77
CA SER A 57 11.25 -37.77 -38.58
C SER A 57 11.05 -36.35 -39.15
N GLU A 58 9.81 -35.96 -39.50
CA GLU A 58 9.48 -34.64 -40.04
C GLU A 58 9.50 -33.52 -39.00
N MET A 59 9.45 -33.83 -37.70
CA MET A 59 9.35 -32.78 -36.66
C MET A 59 10.56 -31.87 -36.64
N HIS A 60 11.75 -32.39 -36.93
CA HIS A 60 12.96 -31.59 -37.00
C HIS A 60 12.93 -30.58 -38.16
N SER A 61 12.53 -31.02 -39.35
CA SER A 61 12.46 -30.16 -40.55
C SER A 61 11.35 -29.11 -40.41
N LEU A 62 10.22 -29.51 -39.82
CA LEU A 62 9.09 -28.62 -39.54
C LEU A 62 9.47 -27.54 -38.51
N ARG A 63 10.09 -27.93 -37.38
CA ARG A 63 10.58 -26.96 -36.38
C ARG A 63 11.58 -25.98 -36.98
N SER A 64 12.50 -26.46 -37.81
CA SER A 64 13.48 -25.61 -38.51
C SER A 64 12.82 -24.60 -39.46
N ARG A 65 11.67 -24.93 -40.06
CA ARG A 65 10.88 -23.98 -40.87
C ARG A 65 10.17 -22.95 -40.00
N ILE A 66 9.57 -23.38 -38.89
CA ILE A 66 8.90 -22.48 -37.94
C ILE A 66 9.89 -21.46 -37.37
N ILE A 67 11.06 -21.89 -36.88
CA ILE A 67 12.07 -20.98 -36.30
C ILE A 67 12.51 -19.92 -37.32
N ARG A 68 12.64 -20.28 -38.60
CA ARG A 68 12.96 -19.31 -39.66
C ARG A 68 11.86 -18.25 -39.85
N LEU A 69 10.59 -18.66 -39.80
CA LEU A 69 9.46 -17.71 -39.85
C LEU A 69 9.42 -16.83 -38.60
N CYS A 70 9.70 -17.38 -37.42
CA CYS A 70 9.76 -16.64 -36.16
C CYS A 70 10.72 -15.45 -36.22
N LYS A 71 11.87 -15.57 -36.91
CA LYS A 71 12.79 -14.42 -37.09
C LYS A 71 12.15 -13.20 -37.75
N THR A 72 11.15 -13.40 -38.61
CA THR A 72 10.39 -12.31 -39.25
C THR A 72 9.30 -11.77 -38.32
N ILE A 73 8.63 -12.66 -37.59
CA ILE A 73 7.48 -12.31 -36.73
C ILE A 73 7.95 -11.61 -35.45
N PHE A 74 9.06 -12.05 -34.86
CA PHE A 74 9.62 -11.52 -33.61
C PHE A 74 10.13 -10.08 -33.70
N ILE A 75 10.13 -9.48 -34.90
CA ILE A 75 10.39 -8.04 -35.03
C ILE A 75 9.26 -7.22 -34.39
N ASP A 76 8.04 -7.77 -34.35
CA ASP A 76 6.92 -7.18 -33.62
C ASP A 76 6.82 -7.79 -32.22
N ALA A 77 6.93 -6.94 -31.19
CA ALA A 77 6.95 -7.37 -29.80
C ALA A 77 5.58 -7.90 -29.31
N GLU A 78 4.48 -7.42 -29.87
CA GLU A 78 3.12 -7.82 -29.48
C GLU A 78 2.87 -9.28 -29.90
N TRP A 79 3.14 -9.58 -31.17
CA TRP A 79 2.96 -10.92 -31.72
C TRP A 79 4.06 -11.88 -31.30
N GLY A 80 5.27 -11.37 -31.06
CA GLY A 80 6.44 -12.19 -30.78
C GLY A 80 6.29 -13.05 -29.53
N ARG A 81 5.76 -12.52 -28.43
CA ARG A 81 5.53 -13.31 -27.20
C ARG A 81 4.50 -14.41 -27.42
N ARG A 82 3.37 -14.07 -28.07
CA ARG A 82 2.26 -15.01 -28.30
C ARG A 82 2.66 -16.15 -29.21
N ILE A 83 3.36 -15.85 -30.31
CA ILE A 83 3.79 -16.89 -31.24
C ILE A 83 4.91 -17.74 -30.62
N LEU A 84 5.81 -17.16 -29.83
CA LEU A 84 6.82 -17.94 -29.11
C LEU A 84 6.17 -18.94 -28.14
N ASP A 85 5.14 -18.55 -27.40
CA ASP A 85 4.41 -19.47 -26.52
C ASP A 85 3.70 -20.59 -27.29
N ARG A 86 3.09 -20.28 -28.45
CA ARG A 86 2.49 -21.30 -29.32
C ARG A 86 3.54 -22.28 -29.86
N VAL A 87 4.68 -21.77 -30.32
CA VAL A 87 5.80 -22.57 -30.82
C VAL A 87 6.41 -23.42 -29.72
N TRP A 88 6.60 -22.87 -28.52
CA TRP A 88 7.02 -23.62 -27.32
C TRP A 88 6.10 -24.82 -27.07
N LYS A 89 4.78 -24.58 -27.01
CA LYS A 89 3.79 -25.63 -26.75
C LYS A 89 3.83 -26.74 -27.80
N SER A 90 3.84 -26.38 -29.08
CA SER A 90 3.70 -27.33 -30.19
C SER A 90 4.99 -28.04 -30.59
N CYS A 91 6.14 -27.38 -30.51
CA CYS A 91 7.40 -27.92 -31.05
C CYS A 91 8.37 -28.43 -29.98
N TYR A 92 8.22 -27.98 -28.73
CA TYR A 92 9.15 -28.29 -27.64
C TYR A 92 8.44 -29.04 -26.52
N TYR A 93 7.46 -28.41 -25.88
CA TYR A 93 6.80 -28.96 -24.69
C TYR A 93 6.05 -30.26 -24.98
N SER A 94 5.23 -30.29 -26.02
CA SER A 94 4.50 -31.48 -26.49
C SER A 94 5.43 -32.68 -26.74
N VAL A 95 6.58 -32.45 -27.39
CA VAL A 95 7.61 -33.46 -27.64
C VAL A 95 8.16 -34.00 -26.31
N ILE A 96 8.53 -33.11 -25.39
CA ILE A 96 9.04 -33.52 -24.08
C ILE A 96 7.97 -34.26 -23.26
N CYS A 97 6.70 -33.83 -23.33
CA CYS A 97 5.58 -34.53 -22.70
C CYS A 97 5.42 -35.95 -23.21
N ARG A 98 5.57 -36.18 -24.53
CA ARG A 98 5.54 -37.52 -25.11
C ARG A 98 6.71 -38.37 -24.59
N ILE A 99 7.92 -37.83 -24.62
CA ILE A 99 9.14 -38.50 -24.10
C ILE A 99 8.99 -38.88 -22.62
N ARG A 100 8.43 -37.99 -21.78
CA ARG A 100 8.23 -38.26 -20.34
C ARG A 100 7.21 -39.35 -20.05
N LYS A 101 6.25 -39.57 -20.95
CA LYS A 101 5.23 -40.63 -20.81
C LYS A 101 5.75 -42.01 -21.24
N THR A 102 6.89 -42.06 -21.92
CA THR A 102 7.48 -43.31 -22.42
C THR A 102 8.62 -43.80 -21.51
N VAL A 103 8.73 -45.12 -21.34
CA VAL A 103 9.88 -45.74 -20.66
C VAL A 103 11.06 -45.76 -21.63
N LEU A 104 12.10 -44.98 -21.34
CA LEU A 104 13.24 -44.80 -22.24
C LEU A 104 14.36 -45.83 -22.00
N ARG A 105 14.82 -46.46 -23.07
CA ARG A 105 16.08 -47.24 -23.11
C ARG A 105 17.30 -46.32 -22.98
N VAL A 106 18.47 -46.87 -22.65
CA VAL A 106 19.72 -46.11 -22.48
C VAL A 106 20.07 -45.27 -23.73
N GLU A 107 19.95 -45.85 -24.92
CA GLU A 107 20.20 -45.14 -26.18
C GLU A 107 19.22 -43.97 -26.40
N GLN A 108 17.94 -44.19 -26.08
CA GLN A 108 16.89 -43.18 -26.19
C GLN A 108 17.09 -42.05 -25.15
N LYS A 109 17.63 -42.38 -23.97
CA LYS A 109 18.05 -41.40 -22.97
C LYS A 109 19.18 -40.51 -23.50
N ASN A 110 20.23 -41.08 -24.07
CA ASN A 110 21.34 -40.31 -24.67
C ASN A 110 20.88 -39.45 -25.86
N TRP A 111 19.98 -39.98 -26.69
CA TRP A 111 19.39 -39.23 -27.79
C TRP A 111 18.54 -38.05 -27.30
N THR A 112 17.71 -38.27 -26.27
CA THR A 112 16.88 -37.23 -25.65
C THR A 112 17.73 -36.10 -25.06
N GLU A 113 18.92 -36.42 -24.53
CA GLU A 113 19.81 -35.42 -23.93
C GLU A 113 20.40 -34.49 -25.00
N LYS A 114 20.79 -35.08 -26.14
CA LYS A 114 21.22 -34.34 -27.33
C LYS A 114 20.08 -33.49 -27.90
N LEU A 115 18.85 -34.01 -27.90
CA LEU A 115 17.66 -33.29 -28.36
C LEU A 115 17.38 -32.06 -27.47
N ILE A 116 17.32 -32.24 -26.14
CA ILE A 116 17.12 -31.14 -25.18
C ILE A 116 18.24 -30.11 -25.33
N SER A 117 19.49 -30.55 -25.48
CA SER A 117 20.62 -29.64 -25.71
C SER A 117 20.48 -28.84 -27.00
N THR A 118 19.92 -29.44 -28.05
CA THR A 118 19.60 -28.74 -29.31
C THR A 118 18.51 -27.70 -29.10
N PHE A 119 17.44 -28.04 -28.37
CA PHE A 119 16.36 -27.10 -28.05
C PHE A 119 16.87 -25.90 -27.26
N VAL A 120 17.73 -26.13 -26.27
CA VAL A 120 18.35 -25.04 -25.50
C VAL A 120 19.20 -24.15 -26.41
N LYS A 121 20.01 -24.72 -27.32
CA LYS A 121 20.80 -23.92 -28.28
C LYS A 121 19.91 -23.06 -29.18
N GLU A 122 18.83 -23.63 -29.72
CA GLU A 122 17.87 -22.89 -30.55
C GLU A 122 17.27 -21.70 -29.79
N LEU A 123 16.81 -21.91 -28.55
CA LEU A 123 16.26 -20.83 -27.71
C LEU A 123 17.33 -19.79 -27.34
N CYS A 124 18.57 -20.20 -27.05
CA CYS A 124 19.66 -19.26 -26.77
C CYS A 124 19.96 -18.35 -27.97
N VAL A 125 19.96 -18.88 -29.19
CA VAL A 125 20.13 -18.06 -30.40
C VAL A 125 19.00 -17.02 -30.50
N LEU A 126 17.75 -17.43 -30.25
CA LEU A 126 16.61 -16.51 -30.25
C LEU A 126 16.76 -15.40 -29.20
N THR A 127 17.31 -15.69 -28.02
CA THR A 127 17.53 -14.67 -26.97
C THR A 127 18.61 -13.63 -27.30
N ASN A 128 19.57 -14.01 -28.14
CA ASN A 128 20.59 -13.09 -28.63
C ASN A 128 20.00 -12.17 -29.69
N ASP A 129 19.22 -12.73 -30.62
CA ASP A 129 18.59 -11.99 -31.72
C ASP A 129 17.48 -11.05 -31.22
N PHE A 130 16.74 -11.43 -30.16
CA PHE A 130 15.56 -10.68 -29.66
C PHE A 130 15.60 -10.47 -28.14
N PRO A 131 16.23 -9.39 -27.65
CA PRO A 131 16.41 -9.14 -26.22
C PRO A 131 15.14 -9.09 -25.38
N TYR A 132 14.03 -8.58 -25.95
CA TYR A 132 12.75 -8.47 -25.24
C TYR A 132 12.08 -9.85 -24.95
N LEU A 133 12.53 -10.92 -25.61
CA LEU A 133 12.07 -12.30 -25.38
C LEU A 133 12.96 -13.06 -24.36
N ARG A 134 14.03 -12.43 -23.85
CA ARG A 134 14.99 -13.11 -22.96
C ARG A 134 14.35 -13.71 -21.72
N ALA A 135 13.44 -12.99 -21.06
CA ALA A 135 12.78 -13.48 -19.84
C ALA A 135 12.04 -14.79 -20.10
N ILE A 136 11.10 -14.80 -21.06
CA ILE A 136 10.28 -15.97 -21.38
C ILE A 136 11.09 -17.13 -21.96
N ALA A 137 12.14 -16.85 -22.74
CA ALA A 137 13.02 -17.88 -23.24
C ALA A 137 13.90 -18.49 -22.12
N CYS A 138 14.38 -17.69 -21.16
CA CYS A 138 15.06 -18.21 -19.96
C CYS A 138 14.13 -19.13 -19.15
N LEU A 139 12.84 -18.78 -19.02
CA LEU A 139 11.84 -19.66 -18.41
C LEU A 139 11.76 -21.01 -19.13
N TYR A 140 11.62 -21.01 -20.47
CA TYR A 140 11.53 -22.25 -21.25
C TYR A 140 12.82 -23.07 -21.26
N ILE A 141 13.98 -22.42 -21.29
CA ILE A 141 15.27 -23.11 -21.11
C ILE A 141 15.32 -23.75 -19.71
N GLY A 142 14.85 -23.04 -18.68
CA GLY A 142 14.71 -23.59 -17.34
C GLY A 142 13.82 -24.83 -17.29
N ASP A 143 12.67 -24.80 -17.97
CA ASP A 143 11.78 -25.96 -18.11
C ASP A 143 12.46 -27.15 -18.79
N LEU A 144 13.19 -26.92 -19.88
CA LEU A 144 13.96 -27.96 -20.57
C LEU A 144 15.00 -28.60 -19.64
N ARG A 145 15.71 -27.79 -18.85
CA ARG A 145 16.69 -28.27 -17.86
C ARG A 145 16.01 -29.04 -16.73
N ARG A 146 14.88 -28.57 -16.23
CA ARG A 146 14.06 -29.30 -15.24
C ARG A 146 13.60 -30.64 -15.79
N TYR A 147 13.13 -30.71 -17.03
CA TYR A 147 12.73 -31.97 -17.64
C TYR A 147 13.91 -32.93 -17.82
N ALA A 148 15.09 -32.43 -18.18
CA ALA A 148 16.31 -33.24 -18.18
C ALA A 148 16.58 -33.81 -16.78
N TRP A 149 16.50 -32.99 -15.73
CA TRP A 149 16.65 -33.49 -14.35
C TRP A 149 15.63 -34.58 -14.01
N LEU A 150 14.35 -34.40 -14.35
CA LEU A 150 13.31 -35.42 -14.10
C LEU A 150 13.53 -36.73 -14.88
N ILE A 151 14.19 -36.68 -16.04
CA ILE A 151 14.46 -37.86 -16.88
C ILE A 151 15.74 -38.60 -16.44
N TYR A 152 16.77 -37.86 -16.03
CA TYR A 152 18.11 -38.40 -15.77
C TYR A 152 18.48 -38.47 -14.28
N GLY A 153 17.83 -37.71 -13.42
CA GLY A 153 18.15 -37.60 -12.00
C GLY A 153 19.48 -36.90 -11.69
N VAL A 154 20.11 -36.25 -12.68
CA VAL A 154 21.44 -35.62 -12.51
C VAL A 154 21.31 -34.20 -11.99
N GLU A 155 21.90 -33.92 -10.82
CA GLU A 155 21.73 -32.64 -10.10
C GLU A 155 22.22 -31.42 -10.88
N LYS A 156 23.22 -31.59 -11.76
CA LYS A 156 23.66 -30.55 -12.71
C LYS A 156 22.47 -29.91 -13.45
N TYR A 157 21.49 -30.70 -13.87
CA TYR A 157 20.33 -30.20 -14.60
C TYR A 157 19.38 -29.38 -13.73
N ARG A 158 19.20 -29.77 -12.46
CA ARG A 158 18.44 -28.99 -11.47
C ARG A 158 19.11 -27.64 -11.21
N ASN A 159 20.42 -27.62 -11.02
CA ASN A 159 21.19 -26.38 -10.82
C ASN A 159 21.11 -25.44 -12.03
N LEU A 160 21.21 -25.98 -13.25
CA LEU A 160 21.02 -25.18 -14.47
C LEU A 160 19.60 -24.64 -14.60
N ALA A 161 18.58 -25.41 -14.21
CA ALA A 161 17.19 -24.95 -14.20
C ALA A 161 17.00 -23.78 -13.20
N LEU A 162 17.54 -23.91 -11.98
CA LEU A 162 17.53 -22.84 -10.97
C LEU A 162 18.15 -21.55 -11.51
N LEU A 163 19.32 -21.62 -12.14
CA LEU A 163 19.99 -20.46 -12.74
C LEU A 163 19.12 -19.78 -13.81
N CYS A 164 18.48 -20.57 -14.68
CA CYS A 164 17.62 -20.05 -15.74
C CYS A 164 16.36 -19.37 -15.18
N TYR A 165 15.70 -19.95 -14.18
CA TYR A 165 14.54 -19.34 -13.55
C TYR A 165 14.92 -18.06 -12.78
N ARG A 166 16.04 -18.06 -12.05
CA ARG A 166 16.56 -16.84 -11.39
C ARG A 166 16.82 -15.73 -12.40
N LYS A 167 17.41 -16.06 -13.56
CA LYS A 167 17.64 -15.09 -14.65
C LYS A 167 16.33 -14.60 -15.26
N SER A 168 15.34 -15.48 -15.43
CA SER A 168 14.00 -15.10 -15.90
C SER A 168 13.35 -14.09 -14.97
N ILE A 169 13.39 -14.32 -13.66
CA ILE A 169 12.81 -13.41 -12.66
C ILE A 169 13.52 -12.06 -12.69
N LYS A 170 14.87 -12.03 -12.71
CA LYS A 170 15.64 -10.78 -12.80
C LYS A 170 15.31 -9.95 -14.06
N LEU A 171 14.78 -10.56 -15.11
CA LEU A 171 14.40 -9.88 -16.36
C LEU A 171 12.90 -9.52 -16.41
N ASP A 172 12.05 -10.20 -15.65
CA ASP A 172 10.59 -10.03 -15.62
C ASP A 172 10.07 -10.46 -14.24
N GLU A 173 10.03 -9.51 -13.30
CA GLU A 173 9.59 -9.76 -11.92
C GLU A 173 8.07 -9.71 -11.76
N GLU A 174 7.35 -9.20 -12.75
CA GLU A 174 5.89 -9.14 -12.74
C GLU A 174 5.27 -10.52 -12.91
N ASN A 175 6.00 -11.46 -13.54
CA ASN A 175 5.50 -12.77 -13.90
C ASN A 175 5.82 -13.83 -12.84
N GLY A 176 4.78 -14.31 -12.16
CA GLY A 176 4.91 -15.31 -11.08
C GLY A 176 5.31 -16.72 -11.52
N ILE A 177 5.34 -17.04 -12.83
CA ILE A 177 5.58 -18.42 -13.29
C ILE A 177 6.97 -18.93 -12.86
N ALA A 178 8.03 -18.14 -13.07
CA ALA A 178 9.39 -18.56 -12.78
C ALA A 178 9.62 -18.75 -11.25
N LEU A 179 9.01 -17.89 -10.42
CA LEU A 179 8.99 -18.05 -8.96
C LEU A 179 8.31 -19.38 -8.58
N ASN A 180 7.16 -19.69 -9.17
CA ASN A 180 6.51 -20.97 -8.91
C ASN A 180 7.40 -22.17 -9.31
N GLN A 181 8.13 -22.09 -10.43
CA GLN A 181 9.04 -23.16 -10.83
C GLN A 181 10.22 -23.31 -9.86
N LEU A 182 10.75 -22.20 -9.30
CA LEU A 182 11.74 -22.28 -8.22
C LEU A 182 11.20 -23.04 -7.01
N GLY A 183 9.97 -22.73 -6.58
CA GLY A 183 9.29 -23.43 -5.48
C GLY A 183 9.23 -24.94 -5.71
N LEU A 184 8.80 -25.37 -6.91
CA LEU A 184 8.74 -26.80 -7.26
C LEU A 184 10.11 -27.48 -7.24
N LEU A 185 11.19 -26.78 -7.59
CA LEU A 185 12.53 -27.35 -7.57
C LEU A 185 13.10 -27.49 -6.16
N VAL A 186 12.67 -26.67 -5.19
CA VAL A 186 13.25 -26.66 -3.84
C VAL A 186 12.36 -27.30 -2.78
N GLN A 187 11.08 -27.59 -3.06
CA GLN A 187 10.09 -28.05 -2.08
C GLN A 187 10.49 -29.28 -1.27
N ASP A 188 11.20 -30.24 -1.88
CA ASP A 188 11.61 -31.46 -1.17
C ASP A 188 12.77 -31.20 -0.20
N ALA A 189 13.69 -30.30 -0.57
CA ALA A 189 14.87 -29.97 0.22
C ALA A 189 14.59 -28.89 1.28
N ASN A 190 13.80 -27.87 0.93
CA ASN A 190 13.47 -26.76 1.81
C ASN A 190 12.00 -26.33 1.59
N PRO A 191 11.05 -26.93 2.33
CA PRO A 191 9.63 -26.61 2.24
C PRO A 191 9.31 -25.14 2.55
N SER A 192 10.01 -24.53 3.52
CA SER A 192 9.78 -23.13 3.88
C SER A 192 10.16 -22.19 2.72
N CYS A 193 11.32 -22.40 2.08
CA CYS A 193 11.69 -21.64 0.89
C CYS A 193 10.73 -21.88 -0.29
N ALA A 194 10.20 -23.10 -0.45
CA ALA A 194 9.20 -23.35 -1.48
C ALA A 194 7.89 -22.59 -1.21
N LEU A 195 7.41 -22.57 0.05
CA LEU A 195 6.26 -21.76 0.45
C LEU A 195 6.48 -20.28 0.15
N LEU A 196 7.66 -19.74 0.47
CA LEU A 196 8.05 -18.38 0.12
C LEU A 196 7.87 -18.13 -1.39
N TYR A 197 8.45 -18.98 -2.25
CA TYR A 197 8.38 -18.79 -3.69
C TYR A 197 6.97 -18.95 -4.26
N PHE A 198 6.15 -19.87 -3.73
CA PHE A 198 4.76 -20.00 -4.15
C PHE A 198 3.93 -18.78 -3.73
N LEU A 199 4.11 -18.27 -2.52
CA LEU A 199 3.42 -17.06 -2.08
C LEU A 199 3.88 -15.83 -2.86
N LEU A 200 5.18 -15.69 -3.15
CA LEU A 200 5.69 -14.64 -4.03
C LEU A 200 5.02 -14.73 -5.41
N ALA A 201 4.93 -15.93 -5.99
CA ALA A 201 4.28 -16.15 -7.28
C ALA A 201 2.79 -15.74 -7.31
N ASP A 202 2.05 -15.91 -6.20
CA ASP A 202 0.65 -15.45 -6.08
C ASP A 202 0.52 -13.94 -5.80
N ASN A 203 1.58 -13.29 -5.30
CA ASN A 203 1.59 -11.86 -4.97
C ASN A 203 2.22 -10.95 -6.02
N THR A 204 2.76 -11.51 -7.11
CA THR A 204 3.20 -10.73 -8.28
C THR A 204 2.03 -10.05 -9.02
N SER A 205 2.34 -9.05 -9.87
CA SER A 205 1.37 -8.34 -10.71
C SER A 205 0.65 -9.27 -11.70
N LEU A 206 1.36 -10.26 -12.24
CA LEU A 206 0.82 -11.33 -13.09
C LEU A 206 0.97 -12.67 -12.36
N PRO A 207 0.04 -12.99 -11.43
CA PRO A 207 0.18 -14.14 -10.56
C PRO A 207 0.03 -15.46 -11.30
N PHE A 208 0.78 -16.48 -10.86
CA PHE A 208 0.60 -17.83 -11.38
C PHE A 208 -0.60 -18.50 -10.71
N LEU A 209 -1.66 -18.77 -11.48
CA LEU A 209 -2.93 -19.32 -10.96
C LEU A 209 -2.76 -20.62 -10.15
N GLY A 210 -1.78 -21.46 -10.48
CA GLY A 210 -1.52 -22.71 -9.75
C GLY A 210 -0.72 -22.54 -8.45
N ALA A 211 -0.21 -21.34 -8.14
CA ALA A 211 0.66 -21.10 -6.99
C ALA A 211 -0.07 -21.35 -5.66
N TYR A 212 -1.30 -20.83 -5.53
CA TYR A 212 -2.13 -21.08 -4.35
C TYR A 212 -2.40 -22.58 -4.12
N THR A 213 -2.66 -23.34 -5.18
CA THR A 213 -2.83 -24.81 -5.10
C THR A 213 -1.56 -25.51 -4.62
N ASN A 214 -0.39 -25.02 -5.03
CA ASN A 214 0.90 -25.54 -4.57
C ASN A 214 1.13 -25.22 -3.08
N VAL A 215 0.75 -24.02 -2.60
CA VAL A 215 0.76 -23.69 -1.16
C VAL A 215 -0.06 -24.70 -0.37
N ILE A 216 -1.33 -24.90 -0.74
CA ILE A 216 -2.23 -25.84 -0.04
C ILE A 216 -1.69 -27.27 -0.08
N SER A 217 -1.22 -27.73 -1.24
CA SER A 217 -0.67 -29.09 -1.40
C SER A 217 0.57 -29.30 -0.53
N LEU A 218 1.47 -28.31 -0.48
CA LEU A 218 2.67 -28.39 0.34
C LEU A 218 2.35 -28.38 1.83
N LEU A 219 1.43 -27.53 2.29
CA LEU A 219 1.00 -27.50 3.70
C LEU A 219 0.37 -28.84 4.13
N LYS A 220 -0.47 -29.44 3.28
CA LYS A 220 -1.01 -30.80 3.50
C LYS A 220 0.09 -31.83 3.62
N GLN A 221 1.04 -31.83 2.69
CA GLN A 221 2.16 -32.77 2.70
C GLN A 221 3.02 -32.62 3.97
N GLN A 222 3.28 -31.39 4.43
CA GLN A 222 4.05 -31.17 5.66
C GLN A 222 3.31 -31.66 6.90
N LYS A 223 1.98 -31.49 6.95
CA LYS A 223 1.13 -32.03 8.02
C LYS A 223 1.21 -33.55 8.09
N ASP A 224 1.07 -34.22 6.95
CA ASP A 224 1.10 -35.69 6.87
C ASP A 224 2.48 -36.25 7.27
N GLN A 225 3.55 -35.51 6.96
CA GLN A 225 4.92 -35.83 7.37
C GLN A 225 5.20 -35.56 8.86
N LYS A 226 4.23 -35.05 9.62
CA LYS A 226 4.36 -34.65 11.04
C LYS A 226 5.58 -33.77 11.32
N LYS A 227 5.93 -32.89 10.39
CA LYS A 227 7.06 -31.97 10.58
C LYS A 227 6.69 -30.85 11.55
N GLU A 228 7.60 -30.52 12.45
CA GLU A 228 7.35 -29.69 13.63
C GLU A 228 7.61 -28.19 13.44
N ASN A 229 7.83 -27.69 12.21
CA ASN A 229 8.13 -26.25 12.04
C ASN A 229 6.91 -25.39 12.48
N PRO A 230 7.01 -24.61 13.58
CA PRO A 230 5.86 -23.92 14.15
C PRO A 230 5.24 -22.89 13.19
N THR A 231 6.06 -22.22 12.38
CA THR A 231 5.61 -21.29 11.35
C THR A 231 4.73 -22.01 10.32
N ILE A 232 5.14 -23.20 9.85
CA ILE A 232 4.35 -23.99 8.89
C ILE A 232 3.02 -24.44 9.50
N ILE A 233 3.01 -24.82 10.78
CA ILE A 233 1.79 -25.26 11.49
C ILE A 233 0.78 -24.11 11.60
N VAL A 234 1.24 -22.90 11.96
CA VAL A 234 0.39 -21.70 12.00
C VAL A 234 -0.24 -21.44 10.63
N LEU A 235 0.54 -21.54 9.56
CA LEU A 235 0.05 -21.33 8.19
C LEU A 235 -0.92 -22.42 7.76
N GLU A 236 -0.62 -23.69 8.01
CA GLU A 236 -1.53 -24.79 7.73
C GLU A 236 -2.90 -24.55 8.37
N HIS A 237 -2.91 -24.18 9.66
CA HIS A 237 -4.14 -23.86 10.38
C HIS A 237 -4.92 -22.71 9.73
N CYS A 238 -4.24 -21.60 9.36
CA CYS A 238 -4.88 -20.45 8.70
C CYS A 238 -5.44 -20.79 7.31
N PHE A 239 -4.71 -21.57 6.52
CA PHE A 239 -5.13 -21.91 5.17
C PHE A 239 -6.19 -23.02 5.12
N MET A 240 -6.28 -23.88 6.14
CA MET A 240 -7.09 -25.10 6.05
C MET A 240 -8.19 -25.26 7.09
N CYS A 241 -7.97 -24.94 8.36
CA CYS A 241 -8.91 -25.29 9.45
C CYS A 241 -9.01 -24.25 10.57
N PHE A 242 -9.01 -22.97 10.21
CA PHE A 242 -8.87 -21.86 11.15
C PHE A 242 -9.90 -21.87 12.28
N ARG A 243 -9.39 -21.65 13.49
CA ARG A 243 -10.13 -21.43 14.74
C ARG A 243 -9.32 -20.45 15.60
N GLN A 244 -9.95 -19.37 16.05
CA GLN A 244 -9.27 -18.30 16.77
C GLN A 244 -8.55 -18.77 18.04
N SER A 245 -9.22 -19.54 18.90
CA SER A 245 -8.64 -19.99 20.18
C SER A 245 -7.40 -20.86 19.99
N TYR A 246 -7.44 -21.77 19.01
CA TYR A 246 -6.30 -22.63 18.69
C TYR A 246 -5.19 -21.86 17.98
N PHE A 247 -5.53 -20.85 17.17
CA PHE A 247 -4.54 -19.98 16.55
C PHE A 247 -3.69 -19.25 17.59
N GLU A 248 -4.30 -18.72 18.66
CA GLU A 248 -3.53 -18.02 19.71
C GLU A 248 -2.49 -18.95 20.35
N GLU A 249 -2.85 -20.20 20.65
CA GLU A 249 -1.91 -21.21 21.19
C GLU A 249 -0.74 -21.49 20.23
N LEU A 250 -1.06 -21.71 18.94
CA LEU A 250 -0.04 -21.93 17.91
C LEU A 250 0.84 -20.68 17.69
N SER A 251 0.26 -19.50 17.80
CA SER A 251 0.95 -18.23 17.63
C SER A 251 2.00 -18.02 18.73
N THR A 252 1.69 -18.39 19.97
CA THR A 252 2.64 -18.34 21.10
C THR A 252 3.79 -19.30 20.89
N LYS A 253 3.52 -20.55 20.51
CA LYS A 253 4.57 -21.55 20.18
C LYS A 253 5.47 -21.09 19.04
N CYS A 254 4.88 -20.47 18.01
CA CYS A 254 5.63 -19.89 16.90
C CYS A 254 6.52 -18.73 17.36
N LEU A 255 6.03 -17.89 18.26
CA LEU A 255 6.79 -16.77 18.81
C LEU A 255 7.98 -17.25 19.65
N GLU A 256 7.75 -18.21 20.56
CA GLU A 256 8.81 -18.83 21.38
C GLU A 256 9.90 -19.46 20.52
N TYR A 257 9.51 -20.18 19.45
CA TYR A 257 10.45 -20.72 18.48
C TYR A 257 11.30 -19.63 17.82
N LEU A 258 10.68 -18.54 17.37
CA LEU A 258 11.40 -17.44 16.71
C LEU A 258 12.32 -16.68 17.68
N ILE A 259 11.92 -16.52 18.93
CA ILE A 259 12.78 -15.96 19.99
C ILE A 259 14.02 -16.83 20.15
N SER A 260 13.87 -18.15 20.27
CA SER A 260 15.01 -19.07 20.36
C SER A 260 15.94 -19.00 19.13
N GLN A 261 15.38 -18.81 17.93
CA GLN A 261 16.17 -18.61 16.72
C GLN A 261 16.92 -17.27 16.69
N LEU A 262 16.34 -16.20 17.27
CA LEU A 262 17.02 -14.91 17.45
C LEU A 262 18.16 -15.04 18.47
N GLU A 263 17.94 -15.67 19.62
CA GLU A 263 18.96 -15.88 20.64
C GLU A 263 20.18 -16.66 20.10
N THR A 264 19.92 -17.67 19.26
CA THR A 264 20.95 -18.47 18.58
C THR A 264 21.51 -17.79 17.31
N ARG A 265 21.09 -16.56 17.02
CA ARG A 265 21.51 -15.72 15.87
C ARG A 265 21.26 -16.35 14.49
N HIS A 266 20.25 -17.22 14.36
CA HIS A 266 19.81 -17.80 13.09
C HIS A 266 18.89 -16.85 12.29
N ALA A 267 19.43 -15.68 11.91
CA ALA A 267 18.71 -14.59 11.26
C ALA A 267 17.93 -15.01 9.99
N PHE A 268 18.49 -15.91 9.17
CA PHE A 268 17.83 -16.38 7.95
C PHE A 268 16.49 -17.09 8.21
N HIS A 269 16.43 -17.94 9.23
CA HIS A 269 15.20 -18.69 9.56
C HIS A 269 14.07 -17.77 10.05
N VAL A 270 14.44 -16.76 10.83
CA VAL A 270 13.51 -15.74 11.32
C VAL A 270 13.03 -14.85 10.17
N ALA A 271 13.95 -14.34 9.35
CA ALA A 271 13.63 -13.55 8.16
C ALA A 271 12.71 -14.31 7.19
N LEU A 272 13.01 -15.59 6.94
CA LEU A 272 12.18 -16.45 6.10
C LEU A 272 10.77 -16.61 6.69
N SER A 273 10.65 -16.83 8.00
CA SER A 273 9.35 -16.94 8.68
C SER A 273 8.54 -15.65 8.59
N ILE A 274 9.17 -14.49 8.83
CA ILE A 274 8.53 -13.17 8.67
C ILE A 274 8.00 -13.00 7.25
N ASN A 275 8.85 -13.26 6.24
CA ASN A 275 8.47 -13.12 4.84
C ASN A 275 7.27 -14.00 4.47
N ILE A 276 7.27 -15.27 4.89
CA ILE A 276 6.16 -16.20 4.59
C ILE A 276 4.89 -15.79 5.33
N ILE A 277 4.96 -15.42 6.62
CA ILE A 277 3.80 -14.95 7.39
C ILE A 277 3.16 -13.73 6.73
N VAL A 278 3.97 -12.76 6.31
CA VAL A 278 3.46 -11.52 5.71
C VAL A 278 2.85 -11.79 4.34
N LEU A 279 3.54 -12.56 3.48
CA LEU A 279 2.98 -12.92 2.18
C LEU A 279 1.72 -13.80 2.31
N ALA A 280 1.62 -14.64 3.35
CA ALA A 280 0.39 -15.34 3.66
C ALA A 280 -0.73 -14.38 4.06
N ALA A 281 -0.43 -13.40 4.91
CA ALA A 281 -1.37 -12.36 5.32
C ALA A 281 -1.85 -11.51 4.14
N THR A 282 -1.03 -11.30 3.10
CA THR A 282 -1.44 -10.60 1.86
C THR A 282 -2.21 -11.49 0.88
N THR A 283 -1.99 -12.80 0.94
CA THR A 283 -2.65 -13.79 0.05
C THR A 283 -4.08 -14.09 0.50
N LEU A 284 -4.31 -14.27 1.80
CA LEU A 284 -5.59 -14.70 2.37
C LEU A 284 -6.78 -13.77 2.06
N PRO A 285 -6.64 -12.42 2.08
CA PRO A 285 -7.74 -11.51 1.72
C PRO A 285 -8.22 -11.71 0.28
N LYS A 286 -7.33 -12.07 -0.66
CA LYS A 286 -7.70 -12.38 -2.05
C LYS A 286 -8.61 -13.60 -2.17
N LYS A 287 -8.74 -14.40 -1.09
CA LYS A 287 -9.54 -15.61 -1.00
C LYS A 287 -10.72 -15.48 -0.02
N GLY A 288 -11.04 -14.26 0.44
CA GLY A 288 -12.12 -14.02 1.40
C GLY A 288 -11.84 -14.53 2.81
N LYS A 289 -10.56 -14.53 3.21
CA LYS A 289 -10.08 -14.97 4.53
C LYS A 289 -9.49 -13.79 5.31
N GLU A 290 -10.30 -12.75 5.50
CA GLU A 290 -9.87 -11.50 6.15
C GLU A 290 -9.54 -11.69 7.63
N THR A 291 -10.26 -12.55 8.34
CA THR A 291 -10.02 -12.83 9.76
C THR A 291 -8.65 -13.46 10.00
N GLU A 292 -8.28 -14.43 9.17
CA GLU A 292 -7.00 -15.13 9.21
C GLU A 292 -5.85 -14.19 8.85
N SER A 293 -6.05 -13.34 7.84
CA SER A 293 -5.10 -12.29 7.47
C SER A 293 -4.83 -11.31 8.63
N GLN A 294 -5.88 -10.86 9.33
CA GLN A 294 -5.75 -9.99 10.49
C GLN A 294 -4.99 -10.67 11.63
N CYS A 295 -5.23 -11.96 11.87
CA CYS A 295 -4.53 -12.73 12.90
C CYS A 295 -3.04 -12.92 12.57
N LEU A 296 -2.71 -13.23 11.32
CA LEU A 296 -1.31 -13.30 10.87
C LEU A 296 -0.61 -11.94 10.93
N SER A 297 -1.32 -10.86 10.61
CA SER A 297 -0.77 -9.50 10.72
C SER A 297 -0.46 -9.14 12.18
N LYS A 298 -1.34 -9.48 13.12
CA LYS A 298 -1.09 -9.30 14.56
C LYS A 298 0.08 -10.14 15.05
N LEU A 299 0.19 -11.39 14.59
CA LEU A 299 1.35 -12.24 14.89
C LEU A 299 2.64 -11.62 14.36
N PHE A 300 2.63 -11.12 13.12
CA PHE A 300 3.77 -10.40 12.56
C PHE A 300 4.16 -9.20 13.42
N PHE A 301 3.22 -8.37 13.89
CA PHE A 301 3.57 -7.21 14.73
C PHE A 301 4.26 -7.62 16.03
N ARG A 302 3.77 -8.67 16.72
CA ARG A 302 4.45 -9.23 17.90
C ARG A 302 5.87 -9.72 17.59
N ILE A 303 6.05 -10.42 16.48
CA ILE A 303 7.37 -10.89 16.03
C ILE A 303 8.29 -9.70 15.71
N SER A 304 7.76 -8.67 15.04
CA SER A 304 8.52 -7.50 14.61
C SER A 304 9.06 -6.69 15.79
N GLU A 305 8.26 -6.52 16.85
CA GLU A 305 8.66 -5.82 18.07
C GLU A 305 9.88 -6.48 18.72
N ILE A 306 9.82 -7.79 18.94
CA ILE A 306 10.92 -8.57 19.50
C ILE A 306 12.14 -8.58 18.57
N THR A 307 11.92 -8.67 17.26
CA THR A 307 13.01 -8.66 16.27
C THR A 307 13.75 -7.31 16.27
N ILE A 308 13.01 -6.19 16.33
CA ILE A 308 13.59 -4.84 16.38
C ILE A 308 14.40 -4.66 17.68
N GLN A 309 13.87 -5.09 18.83
CA GLN A 309 14.59 -5.04 20.10
C GLN A 309 15.91 -5.82 20.04
N ASN A 310 15.88 -7.06 19.54
CA ASN A 310 17.08 -7.88 19.38
C ASN A 310 18.10 -7.23 18.42
N LEU A 311 17.64 -6.62 17.32
CA LEU A 311 18.52 -5.91 16.39
C LEU A 311 19.21 -4.71 17.04
N GLN A 312 18.50 -3.94 17.88
CA GLN A 312 19.09 -2.84 18.65
C GLN A 312 20.16 -3.34 19.63
N GLU A 313 19.91 -4.46 20.31
CA GLU A 313 20.88 -5.10 21.21
C GLU A 313 22.12 -5.59 20.45
N TRP A 314 21.93 -6.27 19.32
CA TRP A 314 23.05 -6.76 18.49
C TRP A 314 23.94 -5.59 18.04
N TYR A 315 23.32 -4.51 17.57
CA TYR A 315 24.04 -3.31 17.17
C TYR A 315 24.77 -2.61 18.33
N ALA A 316 24.13 -2.51 19.51
CA ALA A 316 24.74 -1.93 20.70
C ALA A 316 25.97 -2.74 21.16
N THR A 317 25.92 -4.07 21.08
CA THR A 317 27.08 -4.91 21.41
C THR A 317 28.25 -4.71 20.46
N GLU A 318 28.01 -4.48 19.17
CA GLU A 318 29.07 -4.21 18.18
C GLU A 318 29.73 -2.85 18.40
N THR A 319 28.91 -1.80 18.56
CA THR A 319 29.40 -0.43 18.78
C THR A 319 30.12 -0.29 20.12
N GLY A 320 29.59 -0.88 21.20
CA GLY A 320 30.26 -0.93 22.50
C GLY A 320 31.60 -1.68 22.47
N ALA A 321 31.68 -2.79 21.72
CA ALA A 321 32.94 -3.50 21.49
C ALA A 321 33.93 -2.70 20.63
N ALA A 322 33.46 -1.88 19.69
CA ALA A 322 34.29 -0.98 18.88
C ALA A 322 34.82 0.20 19.70
N ASP A 323 34.01 0.79 20.58
CA ASP A 323 34.40 1.89 21.46
C ASP A 323 35.39 1.46 22.54
N LEU A 324 35.22 0.28 23.14
CA LEU A 324 36.22 -0.31 24.05
C LEU A 324 37.56 -0.57 23.35
N ARG A 325 37.54 -0.95 22.06
CA ARG A 325 38.74 -1.13 21.25
C ARG A 325 39.39 0.21 20.91
N ARG A 326 38.62 1.23 20.53
CA ARG A 326 39.13 2.58 20.26
C ARG A 326 39.78 3.17 21.51
N ARG A 327 39.19 2.97 22.69
CA ARG A 327 39.77 3.38 23.97
C ARG A 327 41.05 2.62 24.33
N ARG A 328 41.18 1.32 23.99
CA ARG A 328 42.43 0.54 24.18
C ARG A 328 43.54 0.93 23.20
N ALA A 329 43.20 1.23 21.94
CA ALA A 329 44.17 1.72 20.95
C ALA A 329 44.65 3.14 21.28
N SER A 330 43.78 3.99 21.82
CA SER A 330 44.16 5.32 22.34
C SER A 330 44.96 5.24 23.64
N SER A 331 44.91 4.13 24.38
CA SER A 331 45.69 3.92 25.61
C SER A 331 47.01 3.18 25.40
N SER A 332 47.30 2.69 24.18
CA SER A 332 48.55 2.00 23.85
C SER A 332 49.64 2.93 23.29
N ASP A 333 49.41 4.24 23.26
CA ASP A 333 50.38 5.25 22.80
C ASP A 333 50.98 6.07 23.96
N GLY A 334 51.01 5.48 25.16
CA GLY A 334 51.53 6.13 26.36
C GLY A 334 52.22 5.13 27.29
N SER A 335 53.55 5.25 27.35
CA SER A 335 54.48 4.75 28.37
C SER A 335 54.51 3.25 28.66
N VAL A 336 55.65 2.67 28.29
CA VAL A 336 56.31 1.54 28.98
C VAL A 336 56.28 1.80 30.49
N ASP A 337 55.65 0.92 31.25
CA ASP A 337 56.15 0.51 32.55
C ASP A 337 55.64 -0.90 32.87
N GLU A 338 56.61 -1.80 33.02
CA GLU A 338 56.44 -3.16 33.51
C GLU A 338 55.95 -3.13 34.96
N VAL A 339 54.77 -3.67 35.24
CA VAL A 339 54.49 -4.25 36.56
C VAL A 339 53.69 -5.53 36.38
N GLU A 340 54.35 -6.64 36.69
CA GLU A 340 53.76 -7.95 36.92
C GLU A 340 52.63 -7.88 37.95
N VAL A 341 51.46 -8.43 37.62
CA VAL A 341 50.60 -9.05 38.64
C VAL A 341 50.16 -10.42 38.15
N VAL A 342 50.59 -11.38 38.97
CA VAL A 342 50.46 -12.83 38.89
C VAL A 342 49.12 -13.27 39.51
N GLU A 343 48.51 -14.29 38.89
CA GLU A 343 47.55 -15.27 39.44
C GLU A 343 46.11 -14.78 39.78
N ARG A 344 45.03 -15.57 39.61
CA ARG A 344 44.87 -17.03 39.53
C ARG A 344 43.44 -17.40 39.03
N GLU A 345 43.36 -18.48 38.22
CA GLU A 345 42.38 -19.59 38.24
C GLU A 345 40.84 -19.28 38.22
N GLU A 346 39.92 -20.01 37.58
CA GLU A 346 39.86 -21.38 37.07
C GLU A 346 38.48 -21.54 36.38
N LYS A 347 38.37 -22.22 35.22
CA LYS A 347 37.47 -23.39 35.00
C LYS A 347 37.32 -23.80 33.53
N ARG A 348 38.06 -24.87 33.22
CA ARG A 348 37.61 -26.13 32.58
C ARG A 348 36.87 -26.05 31.24
N PHE A 349 37.64 -26.22 30.18
CA PHE A 349 37.22 -26.92 28.97
C PHE A 349 37.03 -28.41 29.27
N SER A 350 35.84 -28.93 29.00
CA SER A 350 35.60 -30.36 28.83
C SER A 350 35.27 -30.63 27.37
N ARG A 351 36.23 -31.24 26.66
CA ARG A 351 36.01 -31.90 25.37
C ARG A 351 35.23 -33.19 25.60
N SER A 352 34.18 -33.40 24.82
CA SER A 352 33.76 -34.75 24.41
C SER A 352 33.37 -34.71 22.94
N SER A 353 34.10 -35.53 22.19
CA SER A 353 34.02 -35.79 20.76
C SER A 353 32.85 -36.69 20.40
N SER A 354 32.23 -36.47 19.24
CA SER A 354 32.12 -37.49 18.16
C SER A 354 31.16 -36.99 17.08
N LEU A 355 31.69 -36.73 15.88
CA LEU A 355 30.93 -36.91 14.65
C LEU A 355 31.90 -37.15 13.50
N GLU A 356 31.52 -38.16 12.73
CA GLU A 356 32.30 -38.85 11.72
C GLU A 356 32.62 -37.95 10.53
N LYS A 357 33.79 -38.22 9.95
CA LYS A 357 34.40 -37.50 8.84
C LYS A 357 33.66 -37.76 7.54
N ASP A 358 33.26 -36.68 6.87
CA ASP A 358 33.25 -36.63 5.41
C ASP A 358 34.68 -36.48 4.89
N VAL A 359 35.02 -37.26 3.88
CA VAL A 359 36.25 -37.14 3.09
C VAL A 359 35.83 -36.69 1.69
N VAL A 360 36.19 -35.46 1.30
CA VAL A 360 37.16 -35.17 0.23
C VAL A 360 37.60 -33.71 0.40
N SER A 361 38.90 -33.57 0.63
CA SER A 361 39.71 -32.38 0.79
C SER A 361 40.02 -31.68 -0.54
N GLU A 362 40.07 -30.35 -0.52
CA GLU A 362 41.16 -29.61 -1.15
C GLU A 362 41.79 -28.71 -0.07
N ASP A 363 43.05 -29.01 0.25
CA ASP A 363 43.91 -28.21 1.13
C ASP A 363 44.37 -26.96 0.39
N GLU A 364 44.20 -25.79 1.00
CA GLU A 364 45.21 -24.75 0.97
C GLU A 364 45.42 -24.23 2.40
N THR A 365 46.66 -24.40 2.88
CA THR A 365 47.13 -24.00 4.19
C THR A 365 47.59 -22.54 4.12
N THR A 366 46.81 -21.62 4.68
CA THR A 366 47.29 -20.30 5.06
C THR A 366 47.01 -20.06 6.54
N VAL A 367 48.08 -19.80 7.28
CA VAL A 367 48.04 -19.35 8.67
C VAL A 367 47.34 -17.99 8.69
N GLU A 368 46.04 -17.99 8.99
CA GLU A 368 45.26 -16.76 9.15
C GLU A 368 45.55 -16.11 10.52
N THR A 369 46.28 -15.00 10.46
CA THR A 369 46.49 -14.01 11.51
C THR A 369 45.15 -13.54 12.10
N GLY A 370 45.07 -13.36 13.42
CA GLY A 370 43.84 -13.07 14.16
C GLY A 370 43.00 -11.85 13.73
N GLU A 371 43.49 -11.02 12.82
CA GLU A 371 42.75 -9.88 12.24
C GLU A 371 41.76 -10.29 11.14
N SER A 372 42.04 -11.33 10.33
CA SER A 372 41.10 -11.82 9.29
C SER A 372 39.84 -12.42 9.92
N ASN A 373 40.02 -13.23 10.97
CA ASN A 373 38.94 -13.86 11.72
C ASN A 373 37.98 -12.85 12.38
N LEU A 374 38.50 -11.71 12.83
CA LEU A 374 37.70 -10.64 13.45
C LEU A 374 36.94 -9.79 12.42
N SER A 375 37.55 -9.52 11.26
CA SER A 375 36.86 -8.83 10.16
C SER A 375 35.69 -9.66 9.61
N ASN A 376 35.90 -10.97 9.46
CA ASN A 376 34.88 -11.92 9.00
C ASN A 376 33.68 -12.01 9.96
N GLN A 377 33.91 -11.99 11.28
CA GLN A 377 32.84 -12.02 12.28
C GLN A 377 31.98 -10.74 12.29
N ASN A 378 32.59 -9.56 12.06
CA ASN A 378 31.84 -8.30 11.96
C ASN A 378 30.99 -8.28 10.69
N HIS A 379 31.53 -8.74 9.55
CA HIS A 379 30.75 -8.85 8.31
C HIS A 379 29.60 -9.85 8.43
N GLU A 380 29.80 -10.97 9.11
CA GLU A 380 28.75 -11.97 9.31
C GLU A 380 27.60 -11.43 10.17
N THR A 381 27.91 -10.71 11.26
CA THR A 381 26.89 -10.12 12.12
C THR A 381 26.15 -8.98 11.41
N GLN A 382 26.86 -8.15 10.63
CA GLN A 382 26.26 -7.17 9.75
C GLN A 382 25.30 -7.80 8.73
N HIS A 383 25.70 -8.88 8.04
CA HIS A 383 24.82 -9.59 7.11
C HIS A 383 23.58 -10.18 7.79
N ARG A 384 23.70 -10.66 9.03
CA ARG A 384 22.57 -11.15 9.83
C ARG A 384 21.58 -10.02 10.16
N ILE A 385 22.09 -8.86 10.60
CA ILE A 385 21.28 -7.65 10.85
C ILE A 385 20.54 -7.23 9.56
N GLN A 386 21.28 -7.10 8.46
CA GLN A 386 20.72 -6.70 7.16
C GLN A 386 19.67 -7.69 6.64
N THR A 387 19.86 -9.00 6.87
CA THR A 387 18.89 -10.04 6.50
C THR A 387 17.54 -9.86 7.20
N LEU A 388 17.55 -9.55 8.51
CA LEU A 388 16.33 -9.29 9.26
C LEU A 388 15.69 -7.96 8.86
N LEU A 389 16.48 -6.91 8.64
CA LEU A 389 16.00 -5.62 8.14
C LEU A 389 15.29 -5.75 6.79
N VAL A 390 15.85 -6.54 5.87
CA VAL A 390 15.22 -6.85 4.58
C VAL A 390 13.82 -7.45 4.78
N ALA A 391 13.66 -8.40 5.71
CA ALA A 391 12.36 -9.00 5.99
C ALA A 391 11.37 -8.00 6.59
N LEU A 392 11.81 -7.12 7.51
CA LEU A 392 10.96 -6.08 8.11
C LEU A 392 10.54 -5.03 7.07
N LEU A 393 11.45 -4.56 6.22
CA LEU A 393 11.14 -3.60 5.16
C LEU A 393 10.24 -4.18 4.07
N HIS A 394 10.49 -5.45 3.69
CA HIS A 394 9.58 -6.17 2.80
C HIS A 394 8.18 -6.27 3.42
N ALA A 395 8.10 -6.57 4.72
CA ALA A 395 6.82 -6.64 5.41
C ALA A 395 6.09 -5.29 5.44
N ALA A 396 6.82 -4.21 5.74
CA ALA A 396 6.28 -2.86 5.79
C ALA A 396 5.67 -2.45 4.44
N SER A 397 6.38 -2.73 3.35
CA SER A 397 5.93 -2.40 2.00
C SER A 397 4.76 -3.28 1.53
N SER A 398 4.79 -4.58 1.86
CA SER A 398 3.78 -5.56 1.43
C SER A 398 2.46 -5.42 2.20
N LEU A 399 2.48 -5.04 3.48
CA LEU A 399 1.26 -4.86 4.29
C LEU A 399 0.57 -3.51 4.05
N ALA A 400 1.29 -2.47 3.65
CA ALA A 400 0.74 -1.12 3.47
C ALA A 400 -0.56 -1.09 2.63
N PRO A 401 -0.64 -1.72 1.44
CA PRO A 401 -1.86 -1.71 0.62
C PRO A 401 -3.07 -2.34 1.29
N HIS A 402 -2.84 -3.24 2.25
CA HIS A 402 -3.88 -4.01 2.90
C HIS A 402 -4.35 -3.36 4.18
N VAL A 403 -3.44 -2.78 4.97
CA VAL A 403 -3.76 -2.11 6.23
C VAL A 403 -4.53 -0.81 6.00
N TYR A 404 -4.17 -0.03 4.97
CA TYR A 404 -4.88 1.22 4.64
C TYR A 404 -6.19 1.01 3.85
N ASN A 405 -6.66 -0.24 3.72
CA ASN A 405 -7.94 -0.55 3.11
C ASN A 405 -9.09 -0.26 4.08
N ASP A 406 -10.18 0.36 3.60
CA ASP A 406 -11.34 0.78 4.40
C ASP A 406 -12.04 -0.37 5.17
N LYS A 407 -11.79 -1.62 4.78
CA LYS A 407 -12.36 -2.82 5.45
C LYS A 407 -11.59 -3.26 6.71
N VAL A 408 -10.43 -2.67 6.98
CA VAL A 408 -9.56 -3.09 8.08
C VAL A 408 -9.90 -2.35 9.39
N PRO A 409 -9.90 -3.04 10.55
CA PRO A 409 -10.12 -2.39 11.84
C PRO A 409 -9.05 -1.35 12.16
N SER A 410 -9.45 -0.20 12.72
CA SER A 410 -8.54 0.87 13.13
C SER A 410 -7.44 0.42 14.09
N ALA A 411 -7.69 -0.61 14.93
CA ALA A 411 -6.67 -1.16 15.80
C ALA A 411 -5.47 -1.75 15.03
N LEU A 412 -5.69 -2.37 13.87
CA LEU A 412 -4.61 -2.92 13.04
C LEU A 412 -3.81 -1.81 12.36
N HIS A 413 -4.48 -0.71 12.01
CA HIS A 413 -3.84 0.49 11.48
C HIS A 413 -2.86 1.10 12.50
N CYS A 414 -3.29 1.28 13.75
CA CYS A 414 -2.42 1.79 14.81
C CYS A 414 -1.19 0.89 15.01
N GLN A 415 -1.39 -0.44 15.06
CA GLN A 415 -0.27 -1.38 15.20
C GLN A 415 0.74 -1.31 14.04
N TYR A 416 0.25 -1.10 12.81
CA TYR A 416 1.12 -0.91 11.66
C TYR A 416 1.90 0.41 11.72
N GLU A 417 1.27 1.49 12.19
CA GLU A 417 1.92 2.79 12.37
C GLU A 417 3.00 2.72 13.46
N ASP A 418 2.70 2.10 14.61
CA ASP A 418 3.65 1.86 15.68
C ASP A 418 4.86 1.06 15.18
N PHE A 419 4.61 -0.02 14.43
CA PHE A 419 5.66 -0.80 13.78
C PHE A 419 6.51 0.04 12.82
N CYS A 420 5.90 0.86 11.96
CA CYS A 420 6.65 1.72 11.04
C CYS A 420 7.50 2.75 11.79
N GLN A 421 7.00 3.33 12.88
CA GLN A 421 7.76 4.27 13.70
C GLN A 421 8.96 3.60 14.37
N GLN A 422 8.79 2.41 14.95
CA GLN A 422 9.90 1.64 15.52
C GLN A 422 10.94 1.27 14.47
N LEU A 423 10.49 0.85 13.28
CA LEU A 423 11.39 0.54 12.17
C LEU A 423 12.18 1.77 11.73
N ILE A 424 11.54 2.93 11.57
CA ILE A 424 12.20 4.19 11.21
C ILE A 424 13.26 4.59 12.25
N GLN A 425 12.97 4.43 13.54
CA GLN A 425 13.93 4.69 14.61
C GLN A 425 15.16 3.77 14.47
N LEU A 426 14.94 2.48 14.21
CA LEU A 426 16.03 1.53 13.95
C LEU A 426 16.84 1.90 12.70
N LEU A 427 16.18 2.28 11.60
CA LEU A 427 16.87 2.68 10.36
C LEU A 427 17.75 3.92 10.56
N ASN A 428 17.26 4.90 11.32
CA ASN A 428 18.01 6.10 11.67
C ASN A 428 19.19 5.77 12.61
N LEU A 429 19.02 4.85 13.56
CA LEU A 429 20.10 4.39 14.46
C LEU A 429 21.27 3.74 13.68
N LEU A 430 20.95 3.08 12.56
CA LEU A 430 21.92 2.40 11.71
C LEU A 430 22.54 3.31 10.63
N GLU A 431 22.14 4.59 10.56
CA GLU A 431 22.66 5.58 9.60
C GLU A 431 22.64 5.09 8.14
N LEU A 432 21.58 4.38 7.76
CA LEU A 432 21.47 3.77 6.44
C LEU A 432 21.16 4.81 5.35
N HIS A 433 21.87 4.68 4.23
CA HIS A 433 21.70 5.52 3.04
C HIS A 433 20.86 4.80 1.97
N LEU A 434 20.24 5.56 1.04
CA LEU A 434 19.38 5.01 -0.03
C LEU A 434 20.14 4.52 -1.27
N GLU A 435 21.46 4.35 -1.18
CA GLU A 435 22.32 3.98 -2.30
C GLU A 435 22.44 2.46 -2.47
N GLY A 436 22.53 2.00 -3.72
CA GLY A 436 22.82 0.60 -4.05
C GLY A 436 22.06 0.08 -5.27
N GLU A 437 22.58 -1.00 -5.84
CA GLU A 437 21.95 -1.68 -6.96
C GLU A 437 20.74 -2.51 -6.51
N SER A 438 19.69 -2.50 -7.32
CA SER A 438 18.50 -3.32 -7.07
C SER A 438 18.76 -4.76 -7.50
N GLU A 439 18.82 -5.66 -6.52
CA GLU A 439 18.80 -7.10 -6.78
C GLU A 439 17.39 -7.68 -6.88
N SER A 440 17.30 -8.93 -7.34
CA SER A 440 16.02 -9.56 -7.68
C SER A 440 15.36 -10.30 -6.50
N LEU A 441 14.03 -10.21 -6.43
CA LEU A 441 13.19 -10.65 -5.31
C LEU A 441 13.40 -12.12 -4.90
N TRP A 442 13.83 -12.99 -5.81
CA TRP A 442 14.10 -14.40 -5.50
C TRP A 442 15.20 -14.59 -4.44
N GLN A 443 16.09 -13.60 -4.25
CA GLN A 443 17.14 -13.66 -3.23
C GLN A 443 16.60 -13.72 -1.78
N LEU A 444 15.32 -13.38 -1.55
CA LEU A 444 14.67 -13.56 -0.24
C LEU A 444 14.79 -15.00 0.29
N GLY A 445 14.75 -16.00 -0.60
CA GLY A 445 14.95 -17.42 -0.28
C GLY A 445 16.32 -17.95 -0.71
N GLY A 446 17.27 -17.06 -1.03
CA GLY A 446 18.62 -17.36 -1.47
C GLY A 446 19.64 -17.33 -0.33
N SER A 447 20.92 -17.46 -0.68
CA SER A 447 22.03 -17.45 0.29
C SER A 447 22.42 -16.05 0.75
N THR A 448 22.02 -14.99 0.04
CA THR A 448 22.45 -13.60 0.27
C THR A 448 21.27 -12.61 0.30
N PRO A 449 20.25 -12.81 1.17
CA PRO A 449 19.08 -11.95 1.22
C PRO A 449 19.40 -10.49 1.60
N TRP A 450 20.49 -10.25 2.34
CA TRP A 450 20.93 -8.91 2.73
C TRP A 450 21.24 -7.98 1.53
N CYS A 451 21.58 -8.53 0.36
CA CYS A 451 21.79 -7.75 -0.87
C CYS A 451 20.52 -7.02 -1.34
N LEU A 452 19.33 -7.39 -0.84
CA LEU A 452 18.07 -6.72 -1.17
C LEU A 452 17.80 -5.47 -0.32
N LEU A 453 18.67 -5.15 0.64
CA LEU A 453 18.46 -4.01 1.54
C LEU A 453 18.27 -2.68 0.78
N PRO A 454 19.11 -2.29 -0.20
CA PRO A 454 18.93 -1.04 -0.93
C PRO A 454 17.57 -0.96 -1.64
N ARG A 455 17.17 -2.07 -2.29
CA ARG A 455 15.88 -2.17 -2.98
C ARG A 455 14.71 -1.95 -2.02
N PHE A 456 14.71 -2.61 -0.87
CA PHE A 456 13.58 -2.50 0.06
C PHE A 456 13.56 -1.17 0.82
N LEU A 457 14.71 -0.55 1.07
CA LEU A 457 14.77 0.83 1.58
C LEU A 457 14.15 1.81 0.58
N GLN A 458 14.55 1.71 -0.70
CA GLN A 458 13.98 2.55 -1.76
C GLN A 458 12.48 2.34 -1.91
N ASN A 459 12.00 1.09 -1.94
CA ASN A 459 10.57 0.79 -2.02
C ASN A 459 9.79 1.32 -0.82
N PHE A 460 10.35 1.22 0.39
CA PHE A 460 9.72 1.71 1.60
C PHE A 460 9.53 3.24 1.60
N VAL A 461 10.43 3.99 0.96
CA VAL A 461 10.34 5.46 0.83
C VAL A 461 9.52 5.89 -0.39
N GLN A 462 9.66 5.19 -1.52
CA GLN A 462 9.02 5.56 -2.79
C GLN A 462 7.56 5.14 -2.87
N SER A 463 7.14 4.13 -2.10
CA SER A 463 5.75 3.69 -2.09
C SER A 463 4.83 4.81 -1.62
N SER A 464 3.76 5.06 -2.37
CA SER A 464 2.77 6.07 -2.02
C SER A 464 1.97 5.71 -0.75
N GLN A 465 1.98 4.43 -0.38
CA GLN A 465 1.14 3.85 0.67
C GLN A 465 1.87 3.68 2.01
N THR A 466 3.20 3.71 2.02
CA THR A 466 3.97 3.65 3.28
C THR A 466 3.99 5.04 3.95
N PRO A 467 3.98 5.10 5.29
CA PRO A 467 3.93 6.37 6.02
C PRO A 467 5.34 6.95 6.26
N VAL A 468 6.19 7.01 5.22
CA VAL A 468 7.60 7.43 5.35
C VAL A 468 8.03 8.39 4.25
N LYS A 469 8.88 9.35 4.62
CA LYS A 469 9.68 10.17 3.69
C LYS A 469 11.14 10.12 4.10
N PHE A 470 12.03 10.36 3.15
CA PHE A 470 13.46 10.48 3.39
C PHE A 470 13.93 11.90 3.10
N ASN A 471 14.59 12.51 4.08
CA ASN A 471 15.26 13.81 3.95
C ASN A 471 16.49 13.81 4.87
N GLU A 472 17.60 13.24 4.38
CA GLU A 472 18.83 12.88 5.14
C GLU A 472 18.61 11.80 6.21
N PHE A 473 17.45 11.81 6.87
CA PHE A 473 16.96 10.83 7.81
C PHE A 473 15.57 10.32 7.37
N PHE A 474 15.17 9.16 7.89
CA PHE A 474 13.83 8.62 7.72
C PHE A 474 12.85 9.37 8.64
N ILE A 475 11.79 9.91 8.05
CA ILE A 475 10.77 10.73 8.73
C ILE A 475 9.42 10.03 8.62
N TYR A 476 8.77 9.78 9.75
CA TYR A 476 7.40 9.28 9.78
C TYR A 476 6.43 10.36 9.29
N THR A 477 5.61 10.01 8.31
CA THR A 477 4.53 10.87 7.81
C THR A 477 3.21 10.09 7.86
N PRO A 478 2.31 10.40 8.81
CA PRO A 478 1.06 9.66 8.96
C PRO A 478 0.25 9.72 7.67
N LYS A 479 -0.40 8.60 7.36
CA LYS A 479 -1.27 8.47 6.20
C LYS A 479 -2.68 8.29 6.71
N ASP A 480 -3.54 9.24 6.37
CA ASP A 480 -4.95 9.10 6.68
C ASP A 480 -5.56 7.98 5.81
N SER A 481 -6.29 7.06 6.43
CA SER A 481 -7.14 6.12 5.69
C SER A 481 -8.13 6.88 4.79
N VAL A 482 -8.64 6.23 3.73
CA VAL A 482 -9.62 6.86 2.82
C VAL A 482 -10.89 7.27 3.61
N LYS A 483 -11.32 6.44 4.56
CA LYS A 483 -12.40 6.75 5.50
C LYS A 483 -12.10 7.96 6.39
N GLU A 484 -10.91 8.04 6.98
CA GLU A 484 -10.56 9.15 7.89
C GLU A 484 -10.45 10.48 7.15
N ASN A 485 -9.89 10.47 5.93
CA ASN A 485 -9.91 11.63 5.04
C ASN A 485 -11.34 12.10 4.74
N LYS A 486 -12.26 11.16 4.46
CA LYS A 486 -13.69 11.48 4.27
C LYS A 486 -14.29 12.08 5.53
N MET A 487 -14.04 11.51 6.70
CA MET A 487 -14.55 12.03 7.98
C MET A 487 -14.02 13.44 8.28
N LYS A 488 -12.72 13.68 8.09
CA LYS A 488 -12.11 15.02 8.24
C LYS A 488 -12.73 16.04 7.28
N ASN A 489 -12.96 15.65 6.02
CA ASN A 489 -13.60 16.53 5.04
C ASN A 489 -15.07 16.81 5.38
N MET A 490 -15.80 15.82 5.90
CA MET A 490 -17.18 16.01 6.37
C MET A 490 -17.25 16.93 7.59
N ALA A 491 -16.33 16.78 8.55
CA ALA A 491 -16.24 17.67 9.70
C ALA A 491 -15.93 19.12 9.27
N LYS A 492 -15.00 19.32 8.32
CA LYS A 492 -14.71 20.66 7.76
C LYS A 492 -15.93 21.27 7.08
N LEU A 493 -16.68 20.49 6.30
CA LEU A 493 -17.89 20.96 5.62
C LEU A 493 -19.01 21.32 6.61
N TRP A 494 -19.18 20.54 7.68
CA TRP A 494 -20.11 20.85 8.76
C TRP A 494 -19.76 22.16 9.47
N LEU A 495 -18.49 22.34 9.85
CA LEU A 495 -18.04 23.58 10.49
C LEU A 495 -18.20 24.81 9.58
N ALA A 496 -17.93 24.66 8.28
CA ALA A 496 -18.14 25.72 7.30
C ALA A 496 -19.63 26.11 7.22
N HIS A 497 -20.51 25.13 7.11
CA HIS A 497 -21.96 25.37 7.09
C HIS A 497 -22.48 26.05 8.37
N ASP A 498 -22.02 25.61 9.55
CA ASP A 498 -22.43 26.24 10.82
C ASP A 498 -21.91 27.68 10.94
N SER A 499 -20.69 27.95 10.47
CA SER A 499 -20.14 29.31 10.44
C SER A 499 -20.93 30.24 9.50
N GLU A 500 -21.36 29.74 8.35
CA GLU A 500 -22.17 30.47 7.38
C GLU A 500 -23.58 30.75 7.93
N LYS A 501 -24.18 29.76 8.60
CA LYS A 501 -25.48 29.93 9.29
C LYS A 501 -25.42 30.99 10.38
N GLU A 502 -24.35 31.03 11.16
CA GLU A 502 -24.19 32.03 12.22
C GLU A 502 -23.86 33.43 11.64
N HIS A 503 -23.14 33.49 10.51
CA HIS A 503 -22.93 34.72 9.76
C HIS A 503 -24.25 35.29 9.20
N ILE A 504 -25.12 34.44 8.66
CA ILE A 504 -26.46 34.83 8.20
C ILE A 504 -27.30 35.34 9.37
N ARG A 505 -27.30 34.65 10.53
CA ARG A 505 -28.03 35.11 11.73
C ARG A 505 -27.58 36.47 12.24
N THR A 506 -26.29 36.78 12.13
CA THR A 506 -25.71 38.01 12.66
C THR A 506 -25.84 39.22 11.72
N SER A 507 -26.32 39.03 10.48
CA SER A 507 -26.40 40.06 9.43
C SER A 507 -27.82 40.53 9.06
N LEU A 508 -28.88 40.00 9.70
CA LEU A 508 -30.27 40.35 9.36
C LEU A 508 -30.70 41.70 9.98
N PRO A 509 -31.30 42.63 9.22
CA PRO A 509 -31.80 43.90 9.74
C PRO A 509 -33.10 43.69 10.55
N LEU A 510 -33.15 44.22 11.77
CA LEU A 510 -34.27 44.06 12.69
C LEU A 510 -34.97 45.42 12.93
N TYR A 511 -36.24 45.53 12.52
CA TYR A 511 -37.06 46.74 12.63
C TYR A 511 -37.97 46.69 13.86
N VAL A 512 -38.02 47.79 14.60
CA VAL A 512 -38.87 47.95 15.78
C VAL A 512 -39.80 49.14 15.57
N ILE A 513 -41.12 48.92 15.67
CA ILE A 513 -42.16 49.92 15.44
C ILE A 513 -42.94 50.17 16.74
N PRO A 514 -42.76 51.30 17.43
CA PRO A 514 -43.47 51.57 18.67
C PRO A 514 -44.86 52.17 18.44
N GLU A 515 -45.84 51.74 19.25
CA GLU A 515 -47.14 52.42 19.39
C GLU A 515 -47.03 53.73 20.19
N GLU A 516 -48.11 54.51 20.18
CA GLU A 516 -48.23 55.79 20.88
C GLU A 516 -47.91 55.64 22.38
N ASP A 517 -48.48 54.64 23.04
CA ASP A 517 -48.34 54.45 24.49
C ASP A 517 -46.90 54.09 24.89
N VAL A 518 -46.19 53.33 24.05
CA VAL A 518 -44.79 52.96 24.27
C VAL A 518 -43.89 54.19 24.22
N LEU A 519 -44.13 55.08 23.25
CA LEU A 519 -43.39 56.33 23.11
C LEU A 519 -43.63 57.28 24.29
N LEU A 520 -44.84 57.27 24.86
CA LEU A 520 -45.20 58.13 25.98
C LEU A 520 -44.71 57.58 27.33
N GLN A 521 -44.89 56.29 27.60
CA GLN A 521 -44.62 55.70 28.91
C GLN A 521 -43.22 55.07 29.04
N ARG A 522 -42.56 54.75 27.93
CA ARG A 522 -41.29 53.99 27.90
C ARG A 522 -40.23 54.58 26.95
N LEU A 523 -40.23 55.91 26.79
CA LEU A 523 -39.27 56.63 25.92
C LEU A 523 -37.79 56.31 26.21
N GLU A 524 -37.41 56.10 27.47
CA GLU A 524 -36.02 55.76 27.83
C GLU A 524 -35.59 54.37 27.34
N VAL A 525 -36.53 53.44 27.18
CA VAL A 525 -36.27 52.11 26.58
C VAL A 525 -35.99 52.27 25.10
N MET A 526 -36.76 53.11 24.39
CA MET A 526 -36.53 53.39 22.97
C MET A 526 -35.18 54.06 22.71
N LYS A 527 -34.74 54.96 23.60
CA LYS A 527 -33.38 55.54 23.55
C LYS A 527 -32.28 54.50 23.71
N LYS A 528 -32.47 53.52 24.61
CA LYS A 528 -31.51 52.41 24.79
C LYS A 528 -31.49 51.48 23.58
N ILE A 529 -32.64 51.24 22.96
CA ILE A 529 -32.77 50.44 21.73
C ILE A 529 -32.02 51.13 20.57
N LEU A 530 -32.21 52.44 20.39
CA LEU A 530 -31.56 53.19 19.31
C LEU A 530 -30.03 53.26 19.46
N LYS A 531 -29.51 53.20 20.69
CA LYS A 531 -28.07 53.11 20.97
C LYS A 531 -27.46 51.75 20.61
N LYS A 532 -28.25 50.69 20.48
CA LYS A 532 -27.75 49.38 20.05
C LYS A 532 -27.62 49.39 18.53
N ASP A 533 -26.41 49.14 18.03
CA ASP A 533 -26.06 49.27 16.60
C ASP A 533 -26.84 48.38 15.62
N LYS A 534 -27.62 47.41 16.11
CA LYS A 534 -28.27 46.36 15.32
C LYS A 534 -29.75 46.60 15.01
N LEU A 535 -30.39 47.61 15.62
CA LEU A 535 -31.85 47.81 15.56
C LEU A 535 -32.21 49.09 14.81
N ILE A 536 -33.18 49.01 13.91
CA ILE A 536 -33.75 50.17 13.20
C ILE A 536 -35.11 50.48 13.82
N VAL A 537 -35.31 51.70 14.30
CA VAL A 537 -36.58 52.14 14.87
C VAL A 537 -37.39 52.85 13.79
N ALA A 538 -38.58 52.35 13.48
CA ALA A 538 -39.47 52.93 12.48
C ALA A 538 -40.75 53.44 13.16
N ILE A 539 -41.06 54.73 12.99
CA ILE A 539 -42.25 55.36 13.57
C ILE A 539 -43.29 55.54 12.46
N ALA A 540 -44.50 55.03 12.67
CA ALA A 540 -45.60 55.27 11.73
C ALA A 540 -46.02 56.75 11.74
N GLU A 541 -46.23 57.32 10.56
CA GLU A 541 -46.62 58.73 10.40
C GLU A 541 -47.94 59.03 11.12
N GLY A 542 -48.90 58.11 11.11
CA GLY A 542 -50.15 58.26 11.87
C GLY A 542 -49.93 58.40 13.39
N THR A 543 -49.00 57.64 13.95
CA THR A 543 -48.61 57.75 15.37
C THR A 543 -47.91 59.08 15.65
N PHE A 544 -47.04 59.52 14.75
CA PHE A 544 -46.39 60.84 14.85
C PHE A 544 -47.41 61.98 14.79
N ARG A 545 -48.37 61.94 13.86
CA ARG A 545 -49.46 62.93 13.73
C ARG A 545 -50.39 62.92 14.96
N SER A 546 -50.70 61.75 15.52
CA SER A 546 -51.50 61.63 16.76
C SER A 546 -50.80 62.33 17.93
N LEU A 547 -49.49 62.12 18.09
CA LEU A 547 -48.68 62.82 19.09
C LEU A 547 -48.64 64.33 18.81
N ASP A 548 -48.51 64.74 17.56
CA ASP A 548 -48.44 66.15 17.17
C ASP A 548 -49.76 66.93 17.47
N MET A 549 -50.91 66.23 17.42
CA MET A 549 -52.22 66.79 17.81
C MET A 549 -52.41 66.89 19.33
N LYS A 550 -51.68 66.12 20.15
CA LYS A 550 -51.82 66.05 21.62
C LYS A 550 -50.71 66.81 22.37
N LYS A 551 -50.19 67.89 21.79
CA LYS A 551 -49.03 68.69 22.27
C LYS A 551 -49.15 69.29 23.67
N ASP A 552 -50.35 69.34 24.24
CA ASP A 552 -50.58 69.97 25.53
C ASP A 552 -49.95 69.20 26.70
N LYS A 553 -49.72 67.88 26.53
CA LYS A 553 -49.09 67.04 27.55
C LYS A 553 -47.56 67.15 27.56
N PRO A 554 -46.92 67.22 28.74
CA PRO A 554 -45.45 67.32 28.84
C PRO A 554 -44.75 66.06 28.31
N GLU A 555 -45.31 64.87 28.46
CA GLU A 555 -44.72 63.62 27.97
C GLU A 555 -44.69 63.58 26.43
N VAL A 556 -45.75 64.05 25.79
CA VAL A 556 -45.88 64.14 24.32
C VAL A 556 -44.82 65.09 23.75
N ARG A 557 -44.63 66.26 24.38
CA ARG A 557 -43.57 67.22 23.97
C ARG A 557 -42.16 66.63 24.12
N LYS A 558 -41.93 65.82 25.17
CA LYS A 558 -40.65 65.15 25.38
C LYS A 558 -40.37 64.09 24.30
N ALA A 559 -41.38 63.30 23.94
CA ALA A 559 -41.28 62.30 22.86
C ALA A 559 -41.06 62.96 21.49
N LEU A 560 -41.84 63.99 21.13
CA LEU A 560 -41.69 64.72 19.86
C LEU A 560 -40.33 65.41 19.74
N ARG A 561 -39.82 66.02 20.81
CA ARG A 561 -38.47 66.60 20.83
C ARG A 561 -37.39 65.55 20.58
N TRP A 562 -37.54 64.37 21.17
CA TRP A 562 -36.60 63.26 20.94
C TRP A 562 -36.63 62.77 19.49
N ILE A 563 -37.83 62.54 18.94
CA ILE A 563 -38.03 62.10 17.56
C ILE A 563 -37.40 63.12 16.58
N ASN A 564 -37.78 64.40 16.67
CA ASN A 564 -37.29 65.44 15.78
C ASN A 564 -35.77 65.70 15.90
N ALA A 565 -35.18 65.47 17.07
CA ALA A 565 -33.74 65.63 17.26
C ALA A 565 -32.90 64.50 16.64
N HIS A 566 -33.47 63.29 16.46
CA HIS A 566 -32.73 62.11 16.00
C HIS A 566 -33.02 61.72 14.54
N ILE A 567 -34.14 62.17 13.95
CA ILE A 567 -34.48 61.92 12.53
C ILE A 567 -33.39 62.41 11.56
N SER A 568 -32.74 63.53 11.88
CA SER A 568 -31.74 64.18 11.02
C SER A 568 -30.29 63.88 11.41
N LYS A 569 -30.05 63.25 12.57
CA LYS A 569 -28.69 63.01 13.11
C LYS A 569 -28.25 61.55 13.08
N ASP A 570 -29.16 60.59 13.22
CA ASP A 570 -28.78 59.17 13.38
C ASP A 570 -28.87 58.41 12.06
N ASN A 571 -27.90 58.56 11.14
CA ASN A 571 -27.56 57.70 9.98
C ASN A 571 -28.72 56.89 9.30
N GLY A 572 -29.96 57.37 9.30
CA GLY A 572 -31.14 56.62 8.90
C GLY A 572 -31.57 55.44 9.80
N ARG A 573 -31.20 55.40 11.09
CA ARG A 573 -31.64 54.35 12.06
C ARG A 573 -32.97 54.64 12.73
N LEU A 574 -33.35 55.92 12.83
CA LEU A 574 -34.71 56.34 13.17
C LEU A 574 -35.38 56.85 11.89
N ARG A 575 -36.50 56.25 11.50
CA ARG A 575 -37.24 56.66 10.29
C ARG A 575 -38.71 56.90 10.60
N ILE A 576 -39.29 57.91 9.95
CA ILE A 576 -40.75 58.02 9.86
C ILE A 576 -41.16 57.36 8.55
N ILE A 577 -42.11 56.43 8.63
CA ILE A 577 -42.66 55.75 7.45
C ILE A 577 -44.08 56.25 7.23
N SER A 578 -44.35 56.66 5.99
CA SER A 578 -45.60 57.29 5.56
C SER A 578 -46.76 56.30 5.49
N ASP A 579 -47.22 55.82 6.65
CA ASP A 579 -48.36 54.92 6.81
C ASP A 579 -49.20 55.32 8.04
N SER A 580 -50.49 54.97 8.00
CA SER A 580 -51.50 55.46 8.96
C SER A 580 -51.45 54.77 10.32
N THR A 581 -50.97 53.53 10.42
CA THR A 581 -50.91 52.78 11.68
C THR A 581 -49.63 51.94 11.79
N PRO A 582 -49.17 51.60 13.00
CA PRO A 582 -48.00 50.75 13.25
C PRO A 582 -48.05 49.40 12.53
N GLU A 583 -49.24 48.79 12.39
CA GLU A 583 -49.42 47.49 11.75
C GLU A 583 -49.22 47.58 10.23
N LYS A 584 -49.79 48.60 9.58
CA LYS A 584 -49.58 48.84 8.13
C LYS A 584 -48.14 49.20 7.82
N CYS A 585 -47.48 49.91 8.73
CA CYS A 585 -46.05 50.18 8.66
C CYS A 585 -45.23 48.87 8.71
N ALA A 586 -45.63 47.92 9.55
CA ALA A 586 -44.99 46.62 9.65
C ALA A 586 -45.15 45.77 8.38
N GLU A 587 -46.37 45.72 7.83
CA GLU A 587 -46.69 45.02 6.58
C GLU A 587 -45.91 45.58 5.38
N LYS A 588 -45.72 46.89 5.31
CA LYS A 588 -44.96 47.52 4.23
C LYS A 588 -43.46 47.23 4.34
N LEU A 589 -42.91 47.26 5.55
CA LEU A 589 -41.50 46.94 5.78
C LEU A 589 -41.19 45.46 5.52
N SER A 590 -42.12 44.55 5.81
CA SER A 590 -41.99 43.14 5.44
C SER A 590 -42.14 42.93 3.93
N ALA A 591 -43.01 43.68 3.25
CA ALA A 591 -43.22 43.58 1.80
C ALA A 591 -42.13 44.24 0.94
N GLN A 592 -41.39 45.23 1.46
CA GLN A 592 -40.28 45.89 0.75
C GLN A 592 -38.97 45.09 0.76
N ALA A 593 -38.91 43.99 1.51
CA ALA A 593 -37.71 43.15 1.56
C ALA A 593 -37.52 42.38 0.24
N PRO A 594 -36.31 42.38 -0.36
CA PRO A 594 -35.99 41.49 -1.46
C PRO A 594 -36.31 40.03 -1.09
N ILE A 595 -36.81 39.24 -2.04
CA ILE A 595 -37.23 37.83 -1.88
C ILE A 595 -36.12 36.94 -1.26
N THR A 596 -34.87 37.40 -1.27
CA THR A 596 -33.68 36.72 -0.75
C THR A 596 -33.27 37.10 0.68
N SER A 597 -33.97 38.04 1.34
CA SER A 597 -33.60 38.55 2.67
C SER A 597 -34.79 38.50 3.63
N THR A 598 -34.67 37.69 4.67
CA THR A 598 -35.63 37.66 5.79
C THR A 598 -35.49 38.94 6.62
N VAL A 599 -36.58 39.67 6.80
CA VAL A 599 -36.63 40.87 7.63
C VAL A 599 -37.51 40.59 8.84
N PHE A 600 -37.02 40.91 10.04
CA PHE A 600 -37.83 40.83 11.26
C PHE A 600 -38.38 42.23 11.58
N VAL A 601 -39.71 42.34 11.66
CA VAL A 601 -40.41 43.57 12.02
C VAL A 601 -41.27 43.30 13.24
N THR A 602 -41.06 44.06 14.31
CA THR A 602 -41.79 43.91 15.57
C THR A 602 -42.52 45.18 15.94
N VAL A 603 -43.83 45.10 16.14
CA VAL A 603 -44.64 46.19 16.69
C VAL A 603 -44.62 46.09 18.21
N LEU A 604 -44.22 47.18 18.88
CA LEU A 604 -44.21 47.26 20.35
C LEU A 604 -45.50 47.92 20.83
N THR A 605 -46.22 47.22 21.70
CA THR A 605 -47.48 47.66 22.32
C THR A 605 -47.37 47.58 23.85
N LEU A 606 -48.22 48.32 24.57
CA LEU A 606 -48.37 48.19 26.03
C LEU A 606 -49.72 47.55 26.34
N LEU A 607 -49.77 46.22 26.36
CA LEU A 607 -50.97 45.50 26.81
C LEU A 607 -51.10 45.62 28.35
N HIS A 608 -52.23 46.10 28.83
CA HIS A 608 -52.66 45.89 30.22
C HIS A 608 -52.95 44.40 30.40
N ILE A 609 -52.08 43.69 31.13
CA ILE A 609 -52.22 42.26 31.39
C ILE A 609 -53.29 42.06 32.48
N GLU A 610 -54.48 41.60 32.11
CA GLU A 610 -55.29 40.77 33.02
C GLU A 610 -54.66 39.38 33.07
N VAL A 611 -54.19 39.00 34.24
CA VAL A 611 -53.46 37.74 34.51
C VAL A 611 -54.46 36.60 34.65
N ASN A 612 -54.38 35.55 33.80
CA ASN A 612 -54.55 34.14 34.22
C ASN A 612 -54.37 33.10 33.07
N PRO A 613 -54.17 31.79 33.36
CA PRO A 613 -52.89 31.15 33.04
C PRO A 613 -52.97 29.86 32.16
N VAL A 614 -51.79 29.45 31.68
CA VAL A 614 -51.38 28.09 31.26
C VAL A 614 -52.07 27.47 30.03
N VAL A 615 -51.30 27.27 28.95
CA VAL A 615 -51.52 26.19 27.99
C VAL A 615 -50.22 25.43 27.72
N LYS A 616 -50.37 24.10 27.67
CA LYS A 616 -49.37 23.03 27.70
C LYS A 616 -48.49 22.94 26.44
N ARG A 617 -47.27 22.42 26.65
CA ARG A 617 -46.39 21.86 25.61
C ARG A 617 -47.07 20.70 24.85
N GLY A 618 -46.92 20.70 23.52
CA GLY A 618 -47.13 19.54 22.65
C GLY A 618 -46.24 19.71 21.42
N GLY A 619 -45.36 18.75 21.17
CA GLY A 619 -44.44 18.77 20.05
C GLY A 619 -45.08 18.29 18.74
N ASP A 620 -44.66 18.90 17.64
CA ASP A 620 -44.36 18.25 16.36
C ASP A 620 -43.82 19.33 15.41
N CYS A 621 -42.67 19.09 14.76
CA CYS A 621 -42.11 20.01 13.76
C CYS A 621 -41.88 19.26 12.45
N GLY A 622 -42.94 19.19 11.64
CA GLY A 622 -42.86 18.99 10.20
C GLY A 622 -42.71 20.36 9.51
N ILE A 623 -41.64 20.53 8.73
CA ILE A 623 -41.37 21.74 7.95
C ILE A 623 -42.23 21.73 6.68
N LYS A 624 -43.15 22.70 6.53
CA LYS A 624 -43.56 23.26 5.24
C LYS A 624 -44.06 24.70 5.40
N GLY A 625 -43.38 25.63 4.71
CA GLY A 625 -43.98 26.75 3.97
C GLY A 625 -44.74 27.82 4.73
N GLY A 626 -44.06 28.94 4.98
CA GLY A 626 -44.63 30.30 4.89
C GLY A 626 -45.75 30.65 5.85
N ASP A 627 -45.43 30.82 7.15
CA ASP A 627 -46.33 31.46 8.11
C ASP A 627 -45.70 32.73 8.68
N VAL A 628 -46.52 33.79 8.71
CA VAL A 628 -46.29 35.00 9.48
C VAL A 628 -46.29 34.61 10.95
N ILE A 629 -45.10 34.52 11.56
CA ILE A 629 -44.99 34.26 12.99
C ILE A 629 -45.20 35.58 13.73
N VAL A 630 -46.41 35.80 14.24
CA VAL A 630 -46.67 36.78 15.30
C VAL A 630 -46.13 36.18 16.60
N VAL A 631 -44.86 36.47 16.92
CA VAL A 631 -44.29 36.12 18.23
C VAL A 631 -44.70 37.20 19.24
N LEU A 632 -45.70 36.87 20.05
CA LEU A 632 -45.95 37.50 21.35
C LEU A 632 -45.07 36.76 22.37
N GLU A 633 -43.87 37.25 22.66
CA GLU A 633 -43.13 36.81 23.85
C GLU A 633 -42.55 37.98 24.65
N GLN A 634 -42.90 37.92 25.94
CA GLN A 634 -42.40 38.74 27.02
C GLN A 634 -40.91 38.43 27.27
N PHE A 635 -40.04 39.43 27.15
CA PHE A 635 -38.68 39.36 27.69
C PHE A 635 -38.35 40.61 28.50
N TRP A 636 -38.82 40.64 29.75
CA TRP A 636 -38.21 41.45 30.82
C TRP A 636 -38.33 40.67 32.15
N GLY A 637 -37.28 39.94 32.49
CA GLY A 637 -37.10 39.24 33.76
C GLY A 637 -35.61 38.96 33.94
N VAL A 638 -35.03 39.61 34.94
CA VAL A 638 -33.61 39.81 35.20
C VAL A 638 -32.93 38.55 35.76
N GLU A 639 -31.65 38.41 35.45
CA GLU A 639 -30.67 37.50 36.06
C GLU A 639 -30.75 37.48 37.60
N GLY A 640 -30.53 36.30 38.18
CA GLY A 640 -30.27 36.13 39.61
C GLY A 640 -29.52 34.84 39.86
N ASP A 641 -28.20 34.95 39.90
CA ASP A 641 -27.20 34.12 40.60
C ASP A 641 -27.25 32.58 40.48
N ARG A 642 -26.50 32.04 39.51
CA ARG A 642 -25.27 31.22 39.70
C ARG A 642 -24.82 30.57 38.39
#